data_AF-A0A821JFP2-F1
#
_entry.id   AF-A0A821JFP2-F1
#
_cell.length_a   1.000
_cell.length_b   1.000
_cell.length_c   1.000
_cell.angle_alpha   90.00
_cell.angle_beta   90.00
_cell.angle_gamma   90.00
#
_symmetry.space_group_name_H-M   'P 1'
#
loop_
_entity.id
_entity.type
_entity.pdbx_description
1 polymer ?
#
loop_
_entity_poly.entity_id
_entity_poly.type
_entity_poly.pdbx_seq_one_letter_code
_entity_poly.pdbx_strand_id
1 'polypeptide(L)'
;MFPSHLYWFLYRRRNKLLIVLMTIFCIVFFFYGNEYKVSSENKKQKDKQKKIVEKQKIRINRETYTIPEQCRGCPGENGQGVQLTAEESKNLDAVMKKEFFNLRASDKISLWRSIPDTRDQLCKSIEYPKDLPTASVVIVFKNERWSPVLRTVYSVLNRSPKHLLKEVILVDDQSDIEEMGQRLDDYCEEHFGELVRVLRAPTRLGLIKAKNYGAKNATGDVVVFLDAHCEANAGWLEPLVYRIQQKRTAILCPIIDAINSHALSYHGGSVNWVGIFIWSLHFSWSHIFSRIQNLRKSSIDPFPLEPLLLRIKEKRSAVLCPGIDMISDQNMAYGGTGDGSVGGFWWSLHFNWIPIPARTRNAKKTRIDPYPSPTMAGGLLAAHREYFFEIGGYDDDMEVWGGENLEISFRVWMCGGSLEFVPCSRVGHIFRPGHPYNMTGEKGKGDVHGRNSMRLAEVWMDDYKRFYYMHRHDLKGKDFGDVESRREIRKRLNCHSFKWYLENVFPEKFILDENVHAYGEVRNPSSSLCLDTLGKDEKGSIPVSIFSCQNGVSANQYFSLSKTDQLRREDTCSVTSGHNSDIMDVILSNCDYADKSQKWIHERNGSIVHLPSKLCLDVEGLSNNDQVKLRQCVPNKPSQRWVFEHYLTS
;
A
#
# COMPACT_ATOMS: atom_id res chain seq x y z
N MET A 1 9.88 -24.06 89.82
CA MET A 1 10.92 -23.80 88.79
C MET A 1 10.18 -23.59 87.47
N PHE A 2 10.39 -22.44 86.84
CA PHE A 2 9.65 -21.84 85.71
C PHE A 2 9.68 -22.68 84.40
N PRO A 3 8.77 -22.48 83.40
CA PRO A 3 8.59 -21.15 82.79
C PRO A 3 7.16 -20.71 82.38
N SER A 4 6.78 -19.56 82.94
CA SER A 4 5.70 -18.64 82.55
C SER A 4 6.04 -17.81 81.30
N HIS A 5 7.13 -18.10 80.61
CA HIS A 5 7.57 -17.33 79.45
C HIS A 5 6.79 -17.65 78.16
N LEU A 6 6.20 -18.84 78.03
CA LEU A 6 5.50 -19.23 76.79
C LEU A 6 4.14 -18.53 76.63
N TYR A 7 3.43 -18.30 77.74
CA TYR A 7 2.08 -17.72 77.73
C TYR A 7 2.10 -16.22 77.40
N TRP A 8 3.11 -15.49 77.87
CA TRP A 8 3.27 -14.06 77.60
C TRP A 8 3.75 -13.79 76.16
N PHE A 9 4.56 -14.69 75.60
CA PHE A 9 5.05 -14.58 74.22
C PHE A 9 3.95 -14.84 73.17
N LEU A 10 3.06 -15.80 73.44
CA LEU A 10 1.91 -16.11 72.59
C LEU A 10 0.84 -15.02 72.62
N TYR A 11 0.59 -14.41 73.79
CA TYR A 11 -0.39 -13.31 73.92
C TYR A 11 0.07 -12.03 73.18
N ARG A 12 1.36 -11.68 73.24
CA ARG A 12 1.91 -10.49 72.58
C ARG A 12 2.01 -10.63 71.04
N ARG A 13 2.21 -11.86 70.53
CA ARG A 13 2.16 -12.15 69.07
C ARG A 13 0.74 -12.09 68.52
N ARG A 14 -0.27 -12.58 69.26
CA ARG A 14 -1.68 -12.57 68.81
C ARG A 14 -2.22 -11.15 68.65
N ASN A 15 -1.92 -10.23 69.57
CA ASN A 15 -2.35 -8.83 69.49
C ASN A 15 -1.59 -8.02 68.43
N LYS A 16 -0.28 -8.28 68.22
CA LYS A 16 0.46 -7.64 67.12
C LYS A 16 -0.03 -8.11 65.75
N LEU A 17 -0.35 -9.40 65.60
CA LEU A 17 -0.89 -9.94 64.35
C LEU A 17 -2.29 -9.38 64.05
N LEU A 18 -3.16 -9.26 65.06
CA LEU A 18 -4.48 -8.65 64.92
C LEU A 18 -4.42 -7.17 64.53
N ILE A 19 -3.52 -6.39 65.14
CA ILE A 19 -3.34 -4.99 64.79
C ILE A 19 -2.80 -4.85 63.36
N VAL A 20 -1.81 -5.68 62.98
CA VAL A 20 -1.24 -5.68 61.62
C VAL A 20 -2.32 -6.04 60.58
N LEU A 21 -3.13 -7.07 60.84
CA LEU A 21 -4.22 -7.48 59.96
C LEU A 21 -5.31 -6.39 59.85
N MET A 22 -5.65 -5.71 60.95
CA MET A 22 -6.58 -4.56 60.88
C MET A 22 -6.01 -3.38 60.10
N THR A 23 -4.73 -3.04 60.27
CA THR A 23 -4.10 -1.97 59.47
C THR A 23 -4.02 -2.34 57.99
N ILE A 24 -3.68 -3.58 57.65
CA ILE A 24 -3.69 -4.06 56.26
C ILE A 24 -5.11 -4.00 55.70
N PHE A 25 -6.11 -4.43 56.47
CA PHE A 25 -7.51 -4.36 56.05
C PHE A 25 -7.95 -2.91 55.80
N CYS A 26 -7.63 -1.97 56.70
CA CYS A 26 -7.95 -0.55 56.52
C CYS A 26 -7.22 0.07 55.32
N ILE A 27 -5.95 -0.28 55.10
CA ILE A 27 -5.17 0.19 53.95
C ILE A 27 -5.78 -0.34 52.66
N VAL A 28 -6.04 -1.65 52.58
CA VAL A 28 -6.68 -2.27 51.41
C VAL A 28 -8.06 -1.67 51.17
N PHE A 29 -8.87 -1.45 52.20
CA PHE A 29 -10.20 -0.85 52.07
C PHE A 29 -10.14 0.61 51.60
N PHE A 30 -9.14 1.37 52.05
CA PHE A 30 -8.92 2.76 51.63
C PHE A 30 -8.46 2.84 50.17
N PHE A 31 -7.54 1.97 49.75
CA PHE A 31 -7.08 1.89 48.36
C PHE A 31 -8.17 1.37 47.42
N TYR A 32 -8.88 0.29 47.77
CA TYR A 32 -10.02 -0.21 47.00
C TYR A 32 -11.16 0.81 46.94
N GLY A 33 -11.44 1.50 48.05
CA GLY A 33 -12.45 2.55 48.10
C GLY A 33 -12.14 3.71 47.16
N ASN A 34 -10.89 4.16 47.12
CA ASN A 34 -10.44 5.21 46.19
C ASN A 34 -10.43 4.75 44.74
N GLU A 35 -9.93 3.54 44.43
CA GLU A 35 -9.98 2.98 43.07
C GLU A 35 -11.42 2.81 42.58
N TYR A 36 -12.34 2.36 43.44
CA TYR A 36 -13.74 2.20 43.09
C TYR A 36 -14.41 3.56 42.83
N LYS A 37 -14.06 4.60 43.61
CA LYS A 37 -14.59 5.96 43.44
C LYS A 37 -14.09 6.61 42.15
N VAL A 38 -12.79 6.50 41.85
CA VAL A 38 -12.16 6.96 40.59
C VAL A 38 -12.72 6.20 39.38
N SER A 39 -12.91 4.88 39.50
CA SER A 39 -13.53 4.06 38.46
C SER A 39 -15.00 4.45 38.20
N SER A 40 -15.77 4.71 39.26
CA SER A 40 -17.15 5.20 39.19
C SER A 40 -17.26 6.57 38.51
N GLU A 41 -16.38 7.52 38.88
CA GLU A 41 -16.35 8.86 38.28
C GLU A 41 -15.92 8.82 36.81
N ASN A 42 -14.89 8.03 36.47
CA ASN A 42 -14.49 7.77 35.09
C ASN A 42 -15.60 7.11 34.26
N LYS A 43 -16.38 6.20 34.87
CA LYS A 43 -17.51 5.55 34.21
C LYS A 43 -18.66 6.53 33.99
N LYS A 44 -18.99 7.37 34.98
CA LYS A 44 -20.00 8.45 34.83
C LYS A 44 -19.57 9.48 33.79
N GLN A 45 -18.30 9.85 33.73
CA GLN A 45 -17.77 10.80 32.74
C GLN A 45 -17.77 10.19 31.34
N LYS A 46 -17.37 8.91 31.19
CA LYS A 46 -17.51 8.15 29.94
C LYS A 46 -18.97 8.03 29.49
N ASP A 47 -19.91 7.73 30.39
CA ASP A 47 -21.33 7.60 30.06
C ASP A 47 -21.97 8.96 29.72
N LYS A 48 -21.52 10.05 30.35
CA LYS A 48 -21.95 11.42 30.03
C LYS A 48 -21.39 11.87 28.68
N GLN A 49 -20.13 11.57 28.37
CA GLN A 49 -19.52 11.76 27.05
C GLN A 49 -20.27 10.95 25.98
N LYS A 50 -20.60 9.69 26.27
CA LYS A 50 -21.31 8.78 25.37
C LYS A 50 -22.70 9.32 25.03
N LYS A 51 -23.44 9.83 26.03
CA LYS A 51 -24.76 10.46 25.84
C LYS A 51 -24.71 11.81 25.08
N ILE A 52 -23.62 12.56 25.18
CA ILE A 52 -23.42 13.81 24.42
C ILE A 52 -23.12 13.48 22.95
N VAL A 53 -22.23 12.51 22.70
CA VAL A 53 -21.88 12.03 21.35
C VAL A 53 -23.08 11.42 20.63
N GLU A 54 -23.99 10.74 21.35
CA GLU A 54 -25.19 10.15 20.77
C GLU A 54 -26.20 11.19 20.24
N LYS A 55 -26.22 12.40 20.81
CA LYS A 55 -27.09 13.50 20.37
C LYS A 55 -26.51 14.35 19.22
N GLN A 56 -25.27 14.09 18.80
CA GLN A 56 -24.53 14.91 17.83
C GLN A 56 -24.20 14.18 16.50
N LYS A 57 -24.84 13.05 16.21
CA LYS A 57 -24.58 12.28 14.98
C LYS A 57 -25.30 12.90 13.77
N ILE A 58 -24.60 13.03 12.65
CA ILE A 58 -25.15 13.34 11.33
C ILE A 58 -25.01 12.09 10.46
N ARG A 59 -26.11 11.64 9.85
CA ARG A 59 -26.05 10.75 8.70
C ARG A 59 -25.50 11.53 7.51
N ILE A 60 -24.54 10.98 6.75
CA ILE A 60 -24.05 11.60 5.52
C ILE A 60 -25.26 11.95 4.64
N ASN A 61 -25.68 13.21 4.67
CA ASN A 61 -26.89 13.65 4.01
C ASN A 61 -26.48 14.20 2.65
N ARG A 62 -27.11 13.75 1.57
CA ARG A 62 -26.78 14.23 0.22
C ARG A 62 -26.97 15.76 0.08
N GLU A 63 -27.76 16.35 0.98
CA GLU A 63 -28.04 17.79 1.07
C GLU A 63 -26.87 18.66 1.55
N THR A 64 -25.80 18.10 2.13
CA THR A 64 -24.59 18.87 2.49
C THR A 64 -23.57 18.99 1.36
N TYR A 65 -23.81 18.32 0.23
CA TYR A 65 -22.96 18.38 -0.96
C TYR A 65 -23.60 19.27 -2.02
N THR A 66 -22.79 20.08 -2.68
CA THR A 66 -23.23 20.80 -3.87
C THR A 66 -23.28 19.76 -5.00
N ILE A 67 -24.46 19.20 -5.29
CA ILE A 67 -24.65 18.34 -6.45
C ILE A 67 -24.90 19.27 -7.64
N PRO A 68 -23.95 19.41 -8.58
CA PRO A 68 -24.19 20.20 -9.78
C PRO A 68 -25.34 19.58 -10.58
N GLU A 69 -26.12 20.42 -11.26
CA GLU A 69 -27.22 19.95 -12.08
C GLU A 69 -26.72 18.90 -13.08
N GLN A 70 -27.30 17.69 -13.03
CA GLN A 70 -26.85 16.57 -13.84
C GLN A 70 -27.06 16.90 -15.32
N CYS A 71 -25.98 17.06 -16.07
CA CYS A 71 -26.07 17.23 -17.51
C CYS A 71 -26.42 15.89 -18.18
N ARG A 72 -27.67 15.73 -18.61
CA ARG A 72 -28.09 14.54 -19.36
C ARG A 72 -27.38 14.48 -20.71
N GLY A 73 -26.60 13.43 -20.93
CA GLY A 73 -25.90 13.18 -22.20
C GLY A 73 -24.57 13.92 -22.37
N CYS A 74 -24.09 14.64 -21.36
CA CYS A 74 -22.75 15.22 -21.40
C CYS A 74 -21.67 14.13 -21.42
N PRO A 75 -20.54 14.35 -22.13
CA PRO A 75 -19.41 13.43 -22.11
C PRO A 75 -18.89 13.17 -20.68
N GLY A 76 -18.75 11.89 -20.35
CA GLY A 76 -18.11 11.44 -19.12
C GLY A 76 -18.95 11.56 -17.84
N GLU A 77 -20.23 11.91 -17.96
CA GLU A 77 -21.13 11.94 -16.82
C GLU A 77 -21.33 10.56 -16.18
N ASN A 78 -21.60 10.54 -14.88
CA ASN A 78 -21.67 9.36 -14.03
C ASN A 78 -20.42 8.49 -14.17
N GLY A 79 -19.26 9.12 -14.36
CA GLY A 79 -17.99 8.45 -14.55
C GLY A 79 -17.90 7.58 -15.81
N GLN A 80 -18.74 7.78 -16.82
CA GLN A 80 -18.68 7.01 -18.06
C GLN A 80 -17.42 7.35 -18.87
N GLY A 81 -16.99 6.41 -19.73
CA GLY A 81 -15.88 6.63 -20.65
C GLY A 81 -16.31 7.55 -21.80
N VAL A 82 -15.44 8.48 -22.17
CA VAL A 82 -15.65 9.36 -23.33
C VAL A 82 -15.11 8.70 -24.59
N GLN A 83 -15.96 8.63 -25.61
CA GLN A 83 -15.57 8.25 -26.95
C GLN A 83 -15.35 9.52 -27.78
N LEU A 84 -14.17 9.61 -28.40
CA LEU A 84 -13.84 10.70 -29.31
C LEU A 84 -14.31 10.35 -30.73
N THR A 85 -14.74 11.36 -31.47
CA THR A 85 -15.01 11.21 -32.92
C THR A 85 -13.69 11.00 -33.69
N ALA A 86 -13.79 10.60 -34.97
CA ALA A 86 -12.62 10.40 -35.82
C ALA A 86 -11.76 11.68 -35.94
N GLU A 87 -12.39 12.84 -36.11
CA GLU A 87 -11.67 14.13 -36.19
C GLU A 87 -11.01 14.50 -34.85
N GLU A 88 -11.72 14.29 -33.74
CA GLU A 88 -11.18 14.53 -32.39
C GLU A 88 -10.07 13.56 -32.00
N SER A 89 -9.95 12.43 -32.70
CA SER A 89 -8.88 11.46 -32.49
C SER A 89 -7.62 11.76 -33.31
N LYS A 90 -7.67 12.75 -34.21
CA LYS A 90 -6.55 13.13 -35.08
C LYS A 90 -5.34 13.62 -34.28
N ASN A 91 -4.19 12.96 -34.37
CA ASN A 91 -2.98 13.24 -33.57
C ASN A 91 -3.14 12.95 -32.05
N LEU A 92 -4.10 12.10 -31.66
CA LEU A 92 -4.25 11.70 -30.26
C LEU A 92 -3.00 11.00 -29.70
N ASP A 93 -2.28 10.23 -30.53
CA ASP A 93 -1.05 9.54 -30.11
C ASP A 93 0.04 10.52 -29.64
N ALA A 94 0.15 11.69 -30.27
CA ALA A 94 1.10 12.73 -29.86
C ALA A 94 0.72 13.33 -28.48
N VAL A 95 -0.58 13.50 -28.23
CA VAL A 95 -1.10 13.95 -26.93
C VAL A 95 -0.84 12.89 -25.86
N MET A 96 -1.21 11.63 -26.13
CA MET A 96 -0.99 10.50 -25.22
C MET A 96 0.49 10.31 -24.88
N LYS A 97 1.40 10.50 -25.86
CA LYS A 97 2.84 10.39 -25.65
C LYS A 97 3.41 11.52 -24.78
N LYS A 98 2.82 12.71 -24.84
CA LYS A 98 3.28 13.88 -24.08
C LYS A 98 2.71 13.89 -22.66
N GLU A 99 1.39 13.72 -22.54
CA GLU A 99 0.67 13.89 -21.26
C GLU A 99 0.52 12.57 -20.50
N PHE A 100 0.70 11.43 -21.18
CA PHE A 100 0.45 10.07 -20.65
C PHE A 100 -1.01 9.81 -20.25
N PHE A 101 -1.95 10.64 -20.71
CA PHE A 101 -3.39 10.41 -20.65
C PHE A 101 -4.12 11.22 -21.74
N ASN A 102 -5.40 10.89 -21.97
CA ASN A 102 -6.21 11.49 -23.02
C ASN A 102 -6.75 12.86 -22.60
N LEU A 103 -5.91 13.88 -22.76
CA LEU A 103 -6.27 15.27 -22.46
C LEU A 103 -7.52 15.73 -23.22
N ARG A 104 -7.71 15.31 -24.48
CA ARG A 104 -8.88 15.71 -25.29
C ARG A 104 -10.18 15.19 -24.72
N ALA A 105 -10.20 13.94 -24.28
CA ALA A 105 -11.33 13.40 -23.54
C ALA A 105 -11.54 14.17 -22.23
N SER A 106 -10.47 14.47 -21.49
CA SER A 106 -10.56 15.29 -20.28
C SER A 106 -11.16 16.67 -20.56
N ASP A 107 -10.74 17.40 -21.58
CA ASP A 107 -11.23 18.75 -21.86
C ASP A 107 -12.71 18.79 -22.27
N LYS A 108 -13.25 17.68 -22.80
CA LYS A 108 -14.69 17.53 -23.10
C LYS A 108 -15.55 17.22 -21.86
N ILE A 109 -14.94 16.74 -20.78
CA ILE A 109 -15.64 16.35 -19.56
C ILE A 109 -15.80 17.57 -18.67
N SER A 110 -17.03 17.79 -18.19
CA SER A 110 -17.31 18.84 -17.20
C SER A 110 -16.32 18.79 -16.02
N LEU A 111 -15.89 19.97 -15.56
CA LEU A 111 -15.03 20.11 -14.38
C LEU A 111 -15.74 19.64 -13.09
N TRP A 112 -17.06 19.55 -13.12
CA TRP A 112 -17.88 19.13 -11.98
C TRP A 112 -18.77 17.92 -12.33
N ARG A 113 -18.34 17.07 -13.28
CA ARG A 113 -19.07 15.85 -13.64
C ARG A 113 -19.45 15.01 -12.41
N SER A 114 -20.58 14.34 -12.43
CA SER A 114 -20.90 13.31 -11.43
C SER A 114 -20.10 12.02 -11.67
N ILE A 115 -19.88 11.27 -10.60
CA ILE A 115 -19.23 9.96 -10.59
C ILE A 115 -20.05 9.00 -9.74
N PRO A 116 -19.96 7.68 -9.98
CA PRO A 116 -20.70 6.70 -9.20
C PRO A 116 -20.19 6.67 -7.75
N ASP A 117 -21.10 6.50 -6.80
CA ASP A 117 -20.74 6.25 -5.39
C ASP A 117 -20.30 4.78 -5.23
N THR A 118 -18.98 4.57 -5.38
CA THR A 118 -18.29 3.28 -5.35
C THR A 118 -18.05 2.76 -3.94
N ARG A 119 -18.50 3.49 -2.91
CA ARG A 119 -18.37 3.04 -1.52
C ARG A 119 -19.29 1.88 -1.23
N ASP A 120 -18.86 1.11 -0.25
CA ASP A 120 -19.63 0.07 0.40
C ASP A 120 -21.00 0.58 0.89
N GLN A 121 -22.05 -0.23 0.79
CA GLN A 121 -23.36 0.12 1.33
C GLN A 121 -23.31 0.35 2.85
N LEU A 122 -22.44 -0.36 3.58
CA LEU A 122 -22.22 -0.13 5.00
C LEU A 122 -21.62 1.25 5.27
N CYS A 123 -20.70 1.73 4.42
CA CYS A 123 -20.15 3.09 4.54
C CYS A 123 -21.23 4.16 4.45
N LYS A 124 -22.24 3.95 3.61
CA LYS A 124 -23.37 4.88 3.42
C LYS A 124 -24.32 4.94 4.63
N SER A 125 -24.23 3.95 5.53
CA SER A 125 -25.00 3.90 6.77
C SER A 125 -24.27 4.47 7.99
N ILE A 126 -22.99 4.86 7.85
CA ILE A 126 -22.24 5.44 8.95
C ILE A 126 -22.76 6.85 9.23
N GLU A 127 -22.94 7.14 10.51
CA GLU A 127 -23.20 8.49 11.01
C GLU A 127 -21.95 9.00 11.72
N TYR A 128 -21.50 10.19 11.33
CA TYR A 128 -20.33 10.83 11.91
C TYR A 128 -20.75 11.91 12.91
N PRO A 129 -19.96 12.17 13.96
CA PRO A 129 -20.18 13.33 14.84
C PRO A 129 -20.13 14.66 14.05
N LYS A 130 -20.83 15.69 14.53
CA LYS A 130 -20.74 17.06 13.98
C LYS A 130 -19.41 17.75 14.25
N ASP A 131 -18.87 17.51 15.44
CA ASP A 131 -17.65 18.14 15.92
C ASP A 131 -16.45 17.32 15.47
N LEU A 132 -16.00 17.57 14.24
CA LEU A 132 -14.86 16.91 13.61
C LEU A 132 -13.79 17.96 13.26
N PRO A 133 -12.51 17.58 13.24
CA PRO A 133 -11.43 18.49 12.90
C PRO A 133 -11.55 18.98 11.46
N THR A 134 -11.16 20.23 11.24
CA THR A 134 -11.16 20.85 9.91
C THR A 134 -9.97 20.37 9.08
N ALA A 135 -10.11 20.38 7.76
CA ALA A 135 -9.09 19.89 6.83
C ALA A 135 -8.69 20.96 5.80
N SER A 136 -7.38 21.15 5.63
CA SER A 136 -6.80 21.85 4.48
C SER A 136 -6.35 20.82 3.45
N VAL A 137 -6.87 20.92 2.22
CA VAL A 137 -6.50 20.01 1.13
C VAL A 137 -5.38 20.64 0.30
N VAL A 138 -4.22 20.01 0.27
CA VAL A 138 -3.03 20.45 -0.47
C VAL A 138 -2.92 19.65 -1.77
N ILE A 139 -2.90 20.34 -2.91
CA ILE A 139 -2.77 19.76 -4.24
C ILE A 139 -1.51 20.34 -4.87
N VAL A 140 -0.48 19.51 -5.03
CA VAL A 140 0.77 19.90 -5.69
C VAL A 140 0.67 19.61 -7.19
N PHE A 141 1.12 20.54 -8.02
CA PHE A 141 1.17 20.33 -9.47
C PHE A 141 2.40 20.97 -10.11
N LYS A 142 2.80 20.37 -11.24
CA LYS A 142 3.78 20.93 -12.19
C LYS A 142 3.33 20.57 -13.58
N ASN A 143 3.14 21.59 -14.42
CA ASN A 143 2.77 21.41 -15.82
C ASN A 143 1.56 20.47 -15.99
N GLU A 144 0.70 20.39 -14.98
CA GLU A 144 -0.57 19.68 -15.08
C GLU A 144 -1.52 20.53 -15.92
N ARG A 145 -2.43 19.88 -16.64
CA ARG A 145 -3.32 20.58 -17.58
C ARG A 145 -4.53 21.19 -16.88
N TRP A 146 -5.14 22.20 -17.52
CA TRP A 146 -6.27 22.96 -16.98
C TRP A 146 -7.43 22.07 -16.47
N SER A 147 -7.89 21.14 -17.31
CA SER A 147 -9.06 20.32 -17.00
C SER A 147 -8.87 19.37 -15.80
N PRO A 148 -7.79 18.58 -15.65
CA PRO A 148 -7.61 17.73 -14.46
C PRO A 148 -7.40 18.52 -13.16
N VAL A 149 -6.64 19.63 -13.18
CA VAL A 149 -6.40 20.45 -11.96
C VAL A 149 -7.72 20.97 -11.41
N LEU A 150 -8.49 21.67 -12.25
CA LEU A 150 -9.76 22.25 -11.81
C LEU A 150 -10.80 21.18 -11.50
N ARG A 151 -10.84 20.06 -12.23
CA ARG A 151 -11.75 18.95 -11.89
C ARG A 151 -11.43 18.37 -10.51
N THR A 152 -10.14 18.30 -10.15
CA THR A 152 -9.74 17.90 -8.80
C THR A 152 -10.27 18.89 -7.76
N VAL A 153 -10.06 20.20 -7.97
CA VAL A 153 -10.56 21.26 -7.07
C VAL A 153 -12.08 21.18 -6.91
N TYR A 154 -12.83 21.20 -8.01
CA TYR A 154 -14.29 21.09 -7.99
C TYR A 154 -14.77 19.80 -7.32
N SER A 155 -14.08 18.67 -7.52
CA SER A 155 -14.42 17.42 -6.84
C SER A 155 -14.31 17.54 -5.33
N VAL A 156 -13.27 18.20 -4.82
CA VAL A 156 -13.06 18.46 -3.39
C VAL A 156 -14.11 19.41 -2.86
N LEU A 157 -14.34 20.55 -3.52
CA LEU A 157 -15.31 21.56 -3.08
C LEU A 157 -16.73 21.00 -3.04
N ASN A 158 -17.14 20.25 -4.08
CA ASN A 158 -18.50 19.76 -4.20
C ASN A 158 -18.79 18.56 -3.30
N ARG A 159 -17.77 17.76 -2.94
CA ARG A 159 -17.93 16.49 -2.22
C ARG A 159 -17.32 16.48 -0.82
N SER A 160 -17.02 17.66 -0.28
CA SER A 160 -16.58 17.83 1.11
C SER A 160 -17.59 18.70 1.86
N PRO A 161 -17.97 18.35 3.10
CA PRO A 161 -18.85 19.22 3.89
C PRO A 161 -18.22 20.58 4.17
N LYS A 162 -18.97 21.67 3.93
CA LYS A 162 -18.49 23.06 4.07
C LYS A 162 -17.89 23.40 5.44
N HIS A 163 -18.38 22.77 6.51
CA HIS A 163 -17.88 23.00 7.87
C HIS A 163 -16.58 22.24 8.19
N LEU A 164 -16.23 21.23 7.37
CA LEU A 164 -15.00 20.45 7.53
C LEU A 164 -13.90 20.92 6.60
N LEU A 165 -14.24 21.39 5.39
CA LEU A 165 -13.25 21.91 4.45
C LEU A 165 -12.86 23.33 4.83
N LYS A 166 -11.63 23.49 5.35
CA LYS A 166 -11.08 24.79 5.75
C LYS A 166 -10.66 25.62 4.53
N GLU A 167 -9.91 24.99 3.63
CA GLU A 167 -9.32 25.60 2.44
C GLU A 167 -8.79 24.52 1.49
N VAL A 168 -8.61 24.88 0.22
CA VAL A 168 -7.85 24.11 -0.77
C VAL A 168 -6.62 24.93 -1.18
N ILE A 169 -5.44 24.34 -1.07
CA ILE A 169 -4.16 24.97 -1.39
C ILE A 169 -3.59 24.30 -2.64
N LEU A 170 -3.57 25.04 -3.74
CA LEU A 170 -2.92 24.66 -4.98
C LEU A 170 -1.46 25.09 -4.91
N VAL A 171 -0.51 24.16 -4.86
CA VAL A 171 0.93 24.46 -4.85
C VAL A 171 1.47 24.26 -6.26
N ASP A 172 1.76 25.37 -6.94
CA ASP A 172 2.45 25.36 -8.22
C ASP A 172 3.96 25.22 -8.01
N ASP A 173 4.48 24.05 -8.35
CA ASP A 173 5.90 23.72 -8.25
C ASP A 173 6.67 24.18 -9.50
N GLN A 174 6.58 25.48 -9.81
CA GLN A 174 7.21 26.15 -10.96
C GLN A 174 6.72 25.66 -12.33
N SER A 175 5.42 25.74 -12.61
CA SER A 175 4.88 25.44 -13.95
C SER A 175 5.34 26.45 -15.01
N ASP A 176 5.58 25.96 -16.23
CA ASP A 176 6.01 26.77 -17.39
C ASP A 176 4.91 26.89 -18.46
N ILE A 177 3.73 26.32 -18.19
CA ILE A 177 2.57 26.41 -19.07
C ILE A 177 1.80 27.69 -18.73
N GLU A 178 1.62 28.57 -19.71
CA GLU A 178 0.98 29.89 -19.55
C GLU A 178 -0.39 29.83 -18.86
N GLU A 179 -1.23 28.85 -19.22
CA GLU A 179 -2.57 28.69 -18.64
C GLU A 179 -2.56 28.40 -17.13
N MET A 180 -1.44 27.90 -16.61
CA MET A 180 -1.25 27.63 -15.19
C MET A 180 -0.71 28.84 -14.43
N GLY A 181 -0.30 29.93 -15.10
CA GLY A 181 0.16 31.17 -14.49
C GLY A 181 -1.00 32.07 -14.04
N GLN A 182 -0.94 33.36 -14.38
CA GLN A 182 -1.90 34.37 -13.95
C GLN A 182 -3.36 33.97 -14.22
N ARG A 183 -3.64 33.31 -15.35
CA ARG A 183 -4.99 32.84 -15.70
C ARG A 183 -5.59 31.94 -14.62
N LEU A 184 -4.80 31.07 -13.98
CA LEU A 184 -5.27 30.21 -12.90
C LEU A 184 -5.51 31.01 -11.62
N ASP A 185 -4.66 32.01 -11.33
CA ASP A 185 -4.80 32.88 -10.16
C ASP A 185 -6.11 33.66 -10.25
N ASP A 186 -6.34 34.34 -11.38
CA ASP A 186 -7.56 35.11 -11.65
C ASP A 186 -8.81 34.22 -11.58
N TYR A 187 -8.75 33.02 -12.17
CA TYR A 187 -9.87 32.07 -12.15
C TYR A 187 -10.19 31.60 -10.73
N CYS A 188 -9.17 31.32 -9.91
CA CYS A 188 -9.40 30.88 -8.53
C CYS A 188 -9.98 32.01 -7.67
N GLU A 189 -9.48 33.23 -7.83
CA GLU A 189 -9.99 34.40 -7.12
C GLU A 189 -11.45 34.70 -7.52
N GLU A 190 -11.77 34.72 -8.81
CA GLU A 190 -13.10 35.00 -9.33
C GLU A 190 -14.14 33.94 -8.90
N HIS A 191 -13.79 32.65 -8.98
CA HIS A 191 -14.75 31.57 -8.78
C HIS A 191 -14.79 30.98 -7.37
N PHE A 192 -13.71 31.09 -6.60
CA PHE A 192 -13.60 30.43 -5.30
C PHE A 192 -13.28 31.38 -4.14
N GLY A 193 -12.86 32.61 -4.42
CA GLY A 193 -12.45 33.59 -3.41
C GLY A 193 -11.36 33.02 -2.49
N GLU A 194 -11.48 33.25 -1.19
CA GLU A 194 -10.48 32.82 -0.21
C GLU A 194 -10.44 31.30 0.05
N LEU A 195 -11.43 30.54 -0.44
CA LEU A 195 -11.52 29.10 -0.16
C LEU A 195 -10.48 28.29 -0.94
N VAL A 196 -10.05 28.77 -2.11
CA VAL A 196 -9.01 28.13 -2.93
C VAL A 196 -7.87 29.12 -3.12
N ARG A 197 -6.68 28.75 -2.67
CA ARG A 197 -5.47 29.59 -2.74
C ARG A 197 -4.42 28.95 -3.62
N VAL A 198 -3.86 29.72 -4.54
CA VAL A 198 -2.69 29.32 -5.32
C VAL A 198 -1.42 29.81 -4.63
N LEU A 199 -0.51 28.89 -4.34
CA LEU A 199 0.82 29.16 -3.80
C LEU A 199 1.85 28.89 -4.90
N ARG A 200 2.55 29.95 -5.32
CA ARG A 200 3.66 29.85 -6.27
C ARG A 200 4.94 29.52 -5.53
N ALA A 201 5.56 28.38 -5.83
CA ALA A 201 6.87 28.04 -5.27
C ALA A 201 7.94 28.99 -5.85
N PRO A 202 8.88 29.50 -5.03
CA PRO A 202 9.89 30.46 -5.49
C PRO A 202 10.92 29.84 -6.44
N THR A 203 11.14 28.53 -6.32
CA THR A 203 12.01 27.73 -7.17
C THR A 203 11.38 26.36 -7.38
N ARG A 204 11.98 25.53 -8.24
CA ARG A 204 11.51 24.15 -8.44
C ARG A 204 11.86 23.34 -7.21
N LEU A 205 10.87 23.07 -6.36
CA LEU A 205 11.03 22.33 -5.11
C LEU A 205 11.00 20.83 -5.35
N GLY A 206 10.21 20.33 -6.30
CA GLY A 206 9.89 18.91 -6.41
C GLY A 206 8.72 18.53 -5.51
N LEU A 207 8.07 17.38 -5.79
CA LEU A 207 6.83 16.94 -5.14
C LEU A 207 6.94 16.95 -3.61
N ILE A 208 8.07 16.47 -3.10
CA ILE A 208 8.31 16.21 -1.67
C ILE A 208 8.35 17.54 -0.89
N LYS A 209 9.25 18.44 -1.28
CA LYS A 209 9.38 19.79 -0.71
C LYS A 209 8.11 20.63 -0.94
N ALA A 210 7.45 20.48 -2.10
CA ALA A 210 6.20 21.18 -2.39
C ALA A 210 5.04 20.73 -1.47
N LYS A 211 4.96 19.43 -1.12
CA LYS A 211 4.02 18.94 -0.09
C LYS A 211 4.31 19.57 1.26
N ASN A 212 5.57 19.61 1.69
CA ASN A 212 5.97 20.30 2.93
C ASN A 212 5.62 21.79 2.88
N TYR A 213 5.85 22.47 1.75
CA TYR A 213 5.54 23.88 1.56
C TYR A 213 4.03 24.16 1.67
N GLY A 214 3.19 23.34 1.03
CA GLY A 214 1.73 23.43 1.16
C GLY A 214 1.26 23.17 2.59
N ALA A 215 1.80 22.13 3.26
CA ALA A 215 1.45 21.82 4.64
C ALA A 215 1.86 22.92 5.64
N LYS A 216 3.00 23.60 5.40
CA LYS A 216 3.46 24.73 6.24
C LYS A 216 2.51 25.92 6.14
N ASN A 217 1.84 26.09 5.00
CA ASN A 217 0.86 27.15 4.74
C ASN A 217 -0.59 26.76 5.05
N ALA A 218 -0.87 25.50 5.38
CA ALA A 218 -2.19 25.03 5.76
C ALA A 218 -2.58 25.48 7.17
N THR A 219 -3.85 25.84 7.36
CA THR A 219 -4.41 26.33 8.64
C THR A 219 -5.39 25.38 9.31
N GLY A 220 -5.85 24.34 8.62
CA GLY A 220 -6.71 23.30 9.17
C GLY A 220 -6.01 22.38 10.17
N ASP A 221 -6.80 21.70 10.98
CA ASP A 221 -6.33 20.72 11.97
C ASP A 221 -5.71 19.49 11.30
N VAL A 222 -6.24 19.12 10.14
CA VAL A 222 -5.81 18.01 9.29
C VAL A 222 -5.26 18.54 7.97
N VAL A 223 -4.12 18.01 7.53
CA VAL A 223 -3.62 18.18 6.16
C VAL A 223 -3.98 16.96 5.33
N VAL A 224 -4.57 17.18 4.16
CA VAL A 224 -4.89 16.12 3.20
C VAL A 224 -4.18 16.42 1.89
N PHE A 225 -3.31 15.51 1.45
CA PHE A 225 -2.63 15.62 0.16
C PHE A 225 -3.41 14.87 -0.91
N LEU A 226 -3.62 15.50 -2.05
CA LEU A 226 -4.15 14.88 -3.27
C LEU A 226 -3.26 15.21 -4.45
N ASP A 227 -3.16 14.28 -5.40
CA ASP A 227 -2.54 14.58 -6.69
C ASP A 227 -3.49 15.43 -7.55
N ALA A 228 -2.93 16.23 -8.46
CA ALA A 228 -3.68 17.22 -9.25
C ALA A 228 -4.58 16.65 -10.36
N HIS A 229 -4.69 15.32 -10.43
CA HIS A 229 -5.52 14.58 -11.39
C HIS A 229 -6.35 13.51 -10.65
N CYS A 230 -7.05 13.96 -9.61
CA CYS A 230 -7.90 13.14 -8.77
C CYS A 230 -9.38 13.55 -8.88
N GLU A 231 -10.29 12.64 -8.52
CA GLU A 231 -11.69 12.96 -8.29
C GLU A 231 -12.16 12.32 -6.98
N ALA A 232 -12.40 13.15 -5.97
CA ALA A 232 -12.90 12.71 -4.68
C ALA A 232 -14.30 12.06 -4.83
N ASN A 233 -14.56 10.94 -4.15
CA ASN A 233 -15.89 10.32 -4.13
C ASN A 233 -16.80 10.98 -3.07
N ALA A 234 -18.09 10.66 -3.09
CA ALA A 234 -19.03 11.13 -2.08
C ALA A 234 -18.58 10.70 -0.67
N GLY A 235 -18.64 11.60 0.30
CA GLY A 235 -18.31 11.34 1.70
C GLY A 235 -16.92 10.74 1.93
N TRP A 236 -15.93 11.23 1.18
CA TRP A 236 -14.54 10.79 1.26
C TRP A 236 -13.81 11.40 2.47
N LEU A 237 -14.18 12.60 2.93
CA LEU A 237 -13.41 13.36 3.91
C LEU A 237 -13.76 12.97 5.35
N GLU A 238 -15.04 12.80 5.65
CA GLU A 238 -15.58 12.48 6.97
C GLU A 238 -14.94 11.23 7.60
N PRO A 239 -14.77 10.10 6.88
CA PRO A 239 -14.09 8.92 7.43
C PRO A 239 -12.63 9.21 7.83
N LEU A 240 -11.93 10.08 7.09
CA LEU A 240 -10.53 10.41 7.34
C LEU A 240 -10.40 11.28 8.60
N VAL A 241 -11.12 12.40 8.65
CA VAL A 241 -11.05 13.33 9.80
C VAL A 241 -11.60 12.71 11.08
N TYR A 242 -12.62 11.85 10.97
CA TYR A 242 -13.12 11.08 12.11
C TYR A 242 -12.09 10.09 12.65
N ARG A 243 -11.38 9.38 11.77
CA ARG A 243 -10.34 8.45 12.20
C ARG A 243 -9.14 9.17 12.81
N ILE A 244 -8.76 10.35 12.28
CA ILE A 244 -7.71 11.18 12.89
C ILE A 244 -8.14 11.70 14.28
N GLN A 245 -9.39 12.10 14.46
CA GLN A 245 -9.91 12.48 15.78
C GLN A 245 -9.78 11.34 16.80
N GLN A 246 -10.00 10.09 16.38
CA GLN A 246 -9.84 8.92 17.23
C GLN A 246 -8.38 8.57 17.51
N LYS A 247 -7.50 8.80 16.52
CA LYS A 247 -6.08 8.48 16.60
C LYS A 247 -5.27 9.54 15.85
N ARG A 248 -4.87 10.58 16.58
CA ARG A 248 -4.09 11.72 16.05
C ARG A 248 -2.78 11.30 15.37
N THR A 249 -2.17 10.21 15.84
CA THR A 249 -0.90 9.67 15.32
C THR A 249 -1.05 8.74 14.11
N ALA A 250 -2.26 8.63 13.55
CA ALA A 250 -2.51 7.87 12.34
C ALA A 250 -2.28 8.73 11.08
N ILE A 251 -1.52 8.19 10.12
CA ILE A 251 -1.55 8.64 8.74
C ILE A 251 -2.50 7.73 7.97
N LEU A 252 -3.44 8.35 7.26
CA LEU A 252 -4.55 7.66 6.62
C LEU A 252 -4.46 7.77 5.11
N CYS A 253 -4.73 6.66 4.43
CA CYS A 253 -4.87 6.60 2.98
C CYS A 253 -6.34 6.30 2.61
N PRO A 254 -6.94 7.05 1.67
CA PRO A 254 -8.18 6.61 1.05
C PRO A 254 -7.93 5.36 0.18
N ILE A 255 -8.99 4.63 -0.15
CA ILE A 255 -8.91 3.67 -1.25
C ILE A 255 -8.80 4.47 -2.55
N ILE A 256 -7.78 4.12 -3.35
CA ILE A 256 -7.54 4.76 -4.64
C ILE A 256 -8.34 4.04 -5.71
N ASP A 257 -9.34 4.71 -6.24
CA ASP A 257 -10.13 4.27 -7.40
C ASP A 257 -9.38 4.58 -8.70
N ALA A 258 -9.65 3.82 -9.75
CA ALA A 258 -8.98 4.01 -11.04
C ALA A 258 -9.80 4.91 -11.95
N ILE A 259 -9.17 5.95 -12.49
CA ILE A 259 -9.68 6.70 -13.64
C ILE A 259 -8.86 6.28 -14.85
N ASN A 260 -9.52 5.68 -15.84
CA ASN A 260 -8.84 5.16 -17.02
C ASN A 260 -8.16 6.30 -17.80
N SER A 261 -6.86 6.19 -18.10
CA SER A 261 -6.11 7.24 -18.77
C SER A 261 -6.51 7.48 -20.24
N HIS A 262 -7.22 6.54 -20.88
CA HIS A 262 -7.63 6.66 -22.29
C HIS A 262 -9.06 7.19 -22.43
N ALA A 263 -10.02 6.59 -21.71
CA ALA A 263 -11.43 6.93 -21.80
C ALA A 263 -11.93 7.84 -20.67
N LEU A 264 -11.12 8.05 -19.61
CA LEU A 264 -11.47 8.83 -18.42
C LEU A 264 -12.70 8.29 -17.67
N SER A 265 -13.01 7.01 -17.87
CA SER A 265 -14.02 6.29 -17.12
C SER A 265 -13.57 6.08 -15.68
N TYR A 266 -14.49 6.29 -14.74
CA TYR A 266 -14.26 6.14 -13.30
C TYR A 266 -14.62 4.72 -12.87
N HIS A 267 -13.70 4.07 -12.16
CA HIS A 267 -13.84 2.68 -11.75
C HIS A 267 -13.55 2.53 -10.26
N GLY A 268 -14.54 2.05 -9.52
CA GLY A 268 -14.38 1.65 -8.13
C GLY A 268 -13.39 0.49 -8.03
N GLY A 269 -12.32 0.67 -7.26
CA GLY A 269 -11.40 -0.39 -6.88
C GLY A 269 -12.07 -1.40 -5.95
N SER A 270 -12.84 -2.32 -6.52
CA SER A 270 -13.43 -3.57 -6.01
C SER A 270 -14.91 -3.73 -6.41
N VAL A 271 -15.27 -4.96 -6.82
CA VAL A 271 -16.58 -5.54 -7.19
C VAL A 271 -17.31 -4.98 -8.43
N ASN A 272 -17.38 -5.78 -9.53
CA ASN A 272 -18.46 -5.87 -10.56
C ASN A 272 -18.03 -6.00 -12.04
N TRP A 273 -16.77 -6.35 -12.33
CA TRP A 273 -16.32 -6.56 -13.71
C TRP A 273 -16.44 -8.02 -14.13
N VAL A 274 -17.00 -8.26 -15.33
CA VAL A 274 -16.92 -9.54 -16.04
C VAL A 274 -16.18 -9.33 -17.35
N GLY A 275 -15.30 -10.26 -17.70
CA GLY A 275 -14.67 -10.28 -19.02
C GLY A 275 -15.71 -10.63 -20.08
N ILE A 276 -15.75 -9.87 -21.17
CA ILE A 276 -16.57 -10.14 -22.35
C ILE A 276 -15.71 -10.13 -23.61
N PHE A 277 -16.23 -10.74 -24.67
CA PHE A 277 -15.71 -10.56 -26.02
C PHE A 277 -16.74 -9.79 -26.84
N ILE A 278 -16.32 -8.74 -27.54
CA ILE A 278 -17.15 -8.06 -28.54
C ILE A 278 -17.08 -8.81 -29.87
N TRP A 279 -17.95 -8.49 -30.83
CA TRP A 279 -18.06 -9.21 -32.11
C TRP A 279 -16.79 -9.19 -32.98
N SER A 280 -15.82 -8.32 -32.67
CA SER A 280 -14.48 -8.33 -33.24
C SER A 280 -13.49 -9.25 -32.52
N LEU A 281 -13.96 -10.08 -31.57
CA LEU A 281 -13.19 -11.00 -30.72
C LEU A 281 -12.13 -10.32 -29.83
N HIS A 282 -12.23 -9.01 -29.64
CA HIS A 282 -11.40 -8.28 -28.68
C HIS A 282 -11.91 -8.52 -27.26
N PHE A 283 -11.01 -8.89 -26.35
CA PHE A 283 -11.30 -9.01 -24.93
C PHE A 283 -11.57 -7.62 -24.34
N SER A 284 -12.69 -7.45 -23.66
CA SER A 284 -13.07 -6.19 -23.04
C SER A 284 -13.71 -6.43 -21.68
N TRP A 285 -13.68 -5.43 -20.82
CA TRP A 285 -14.30 -5.49 -19.51
C TRP A 285 -15.70 -4.87 -19.59
N SER A 286 -16.73 -5.61 -19.19
CA SER A 286 -18.10 -5.10 -19.11
C SER A 286 -18.65 -5.22 -17.70
N HIS A 287 -19.53 -4.30 -17.36
CA HIS A 287 -20.37 -4.45 -16.18
C HIS A 287 -21.29 -5.67 -16.36
N ILE A 288 -21.63 -6.37 -15.27
CA ILE A 288 -22.65 -7.44 -15.31
C ILE A 288 -23.92 -6.89 -15.97
N PHE A 289 -24.41 -7.57 -17.02
CA PHE A 289 -25.58 -7.19 -17.80
C PHE A 289 -26.81 -6.99 -16.89
N SER A 290 -27.61 -5.96 -17.17
CA SER A 290 -28.83 -5.57 -16.42
C SER A 290 -29.83 -6.71 -16.23
N ARG A 291 -29.89 -7.66 -17.17
CA ARG A 291 -30.74 -8.86 -17.08
C ARG A 291 -30.33 -9.83 -15.95
N ILE A 292 -29.06 -9.84 -15.56
CA ILE A 292 -28.52 -10.63 -14.43
C ILE A 292 -28.69 -9.86 -13.11
N GLN A 293 -28.61 -8.52 -13.13
CA GLN A 293 -28.93 -7.68 -11.97
C GLN A 293 -30.40 -7.83 -11.54
N ASN A 294 -31.34 -7.95 -12.48
CA ASN A 294 -32.78 -8.06 -12.20
C ASN A 294 -33.23 -9.42 -11.63
N LEU A 295 -32.34 -10.42 -11.59
CA LEU A 295 -32.61 -11.73 -10.98
C LEU A 295 -32.22 -11.78 -9.49
N ARG A 296 -31.57 -10.74 -8.97
CA ARG A 296 -31.26 -10.59 -7.54
C ARG A 296 -32.47 -9.99 -6.83
N LYS A 297 -32.92 -10.58 -5.73
CA LYS A 297 -33.97 -9.97 -4.91
C LYS A 297 -33.42 -8.83 -4.07
N SER A 298 -32.10 -8.83 -3.81
CA SER A 298 -31.39 -7.72 -3.16
C SER A 298 -29.92 -7.59 -3.63
N SER A 299 -29.32 -6.41 -3.43
CA SER A 299 -27.88 -6.16 -3.71
C SER A 299 -26.94 -6.85 -2.73
N ILE A 300 -27.48 -7.42 -1.64
CA ILE A 300 -26.79 -8.14 -0.58
C ILE A 300 -26.92 -9.66 -0.74
N ASP A 301 -27.78 -10.15 -1.65
CA ASP A 301 -27.88 -11.57 -1.92
C ASP A 301 -26.50 -12.05 -2.40
N PRO A 302 -25.81 -12.94 -1.65
CA PRO A 302 -24.66 -13.64 -2.20
C PRO A 302 -25.16 -14.41 -3.43
N PHE A 303 -24.30 -14.65 -4.43
CA PHE A 303 -24.56 -15.79 -5.30
C PHE A 303 -24.69 -16.99 -4.35
N PRO A 304 -25.84 -17.69 -4.27
CA PRO A 304 -25.93 -18.85 -3.42
C PRO A 304 -24.99 -19.90 -4.02
N LEU A 305 -23.75 -19.91 -3.56
CA LEU A 305 -22.82 -21.01 -3.75
C LEU A 305 -23.21 -22.08 -2.72
N GLU A 306 -24.41 -22.62 -2.88
CA GLU A 306 -24.54 -24.05 -2.72
C GLU A 306 -23.52 -24.72 -3.65
N PRO A 307 -22.95 -25.89 -3.31
CA PRO A 307 -22.02 -26.58 -4.20
C PRO A 307 -22.57 -26.57 -5.62
N LEU A 308 -21.76 -26.24 -6.63
CA LEU A 308 -22.23 -26.11 -8.04
C LEU A 308 -23.11 -27.30 -8.46
N LEU A 309 -22.76 -28.49 -7.97
CA LEU A 309 -23.49 -29.74 -8.16
C LEU A 309 -24.85 -29.77 -7.46
N LEU A 310 -24.97 -29.19 -6.26
CA LEU A 310 -26.22 -29.07 -5.52
C LEU A 310 -27.20 -28.14 -6.27
N ARG A 311 -26.70 -27.03 -6.84
CA ARG A 311 -27.55 -26.09 -7.58
C ARG A 311 -28.02 -26.66 -8.93
N ILE A 312 -27.19 -27.43 -9.62
CA ILE A 312 -27.57 -28.21 -10.82
C ILE A 312 -28.57 -29.33 -10.44
N LYS A 313 -28.39 -29.96 -9.27
CA LYS A 313 -29.32 -30.99 -8.75
C LYS A 313 -30.71 -30.41 -8.48
N GLU A 314 -30.79 -29.21 -7.89
CA GLU A 314 -32.06 -28.54 -7.62
C GLU A 314 -32.73 -27.95 -8.86
N LYS A 315 -31.94 -27.49 -9.84
CA LYS A 315 -32.46 -26.95 -11.10
C LYS A 315 -31.59 -27.36 -12.29
N ARG A 316 -31.97 -28.46 -12.95
CA ARG A 316 -31.22 -29.05 -14.09
C ARG A 316 -31.01 -28.13 -15.30
N SER A 317 -31.76 -27.03 -15.42
CA SER A 317 -31.59 -26.02 -16.47
C SER A 317 -30.73 -24.82 -16.05
N ALA A 318 -30.18 -24.81 -14.84
CA ALA A 318 -29.30 -23.75 -14.37
C ALA A 318 -27.92 -23.86 -15.03
N VAL A 319 -27.52 -22.80 -15.73
CA VAL A 319 -26.15 -22.62 -16.23
C VAL A 319 -25.43 -21.71 -15.23
N LEU A 320 -24.40 -22.24 -14.58
CA LEU A 320 -23.66 -21.56 -13.52
C LEU A 320 -22.31 -21.07 -14.05
N CYS A 321 -21.93 -19.85 -13.72
CA CYS A 321 -20.66 -19.25 -14.09
C CYS A 321 -19.87 -18.94 -12.79
N PRO A 322 -18.65 -19.46 -12.61
CA PRO A 322 -17.88 -19.22 -11.39
C PRO A 322 -17.41 -17.75 -11.34
N GLY A 323 -17.06 -17.29 -10.13
CA GLY A 323 -16.27 -16.06 -10.00
C GLY A 323 -14.96 -16.22 -10.74
N ILE A 324 -14.55 -15.18 -11.48
CA ILE A 324 -13.31 -15.16 -12.25
C ILE A 324 -12.36 -14.21 -11.53
N ASP A 325 -11.22 -14.73 -11.10
CA ASP A 325 -10.18 -13.95 -10.44
C ASP A 325 -9.49 -12.98 -11.40
N MET A 326 -8.88 -11.91 -10.88
CA MET A 326 -8.17 -10.94 -11.70
C MET A 326 -6.82 -11.53 -12.12
N ILE A 327 -6.76 -12.12 -13.30
CA ILE A 327 -5.53 -12.68 -13.85
C ILE A 327 -4.72 -11.55 -14.49
N SER A 328 -3.48 -11.31 -14.02
CA SER A 328 -2.59 -10.33 -14.64
C SER A 328 -2.30 -10.72 -16.09
N ASP A 329 -2.44 -9.76 -17.00
CA ASP A 329 -2.24 -9.92 -18.45
C ASP A 329 -0.77 -10.15 -18.84
N GLN A 330 0.17 -9.83 -17.95
CA GLN A 330 1.60 -9.99 -18.18
C GLN A 330 2.09 -11.39 -17.81
N ASN A 331 1.49 -12.04 -16.81
CA ASN A 331 2.05 -13.25 -16.21
C ASN A 331 1.03 -14.31 -15.80
N MET A 332 -0.25 -14.06 -16.06
CA MET A 332 -1.37 -14.93 -15.73
C MET A 332 -1.53 -15.23 -14.22
N ALA A 333 -0.97 -14.41 -13.34
CA ALA A 333 -1.09 -14.58 -11.89
C ALA A 333 -2.47 -14.14 -11.39
N TYR A 334 -3.06 -14.93 -10.49
CA TYR A 334 -4.32 -14.66 -9.83
C TYR A 334 -4.18 -13.52 -8.80
N GLY A 335 -4.79 -12.37 -9.09
CA GLY A 335 -5.09 -11.30 -8.16
C GLY A 335 -6.44 -11.58 -7.50
N GLY A 336 -6.42 -11.78 -6.17
CA GLY A 336 -7.61 -12.13 -5.40
C GLY A 336 -8.78 -11.15 -5.58
N THR A 337 -9.99 -11.70 -5.50
CA THR A 337 -11.26 -10.95 -5.57
C THR A 337 -11.39 -9.92 -4.45
N GLY A 338 -11.48 -8.63 -4.81
CA GLY A 338 -12.36 -7.65 -4.14
C GLY A 338 -12.13 -7.25 -2.67
N ASP A 339 -11.19 -7.83 -1.94
CA ASP A 339 -11.00 -7.56 -0.50
C ASP A 339 -10.08 -6.35 -0.19
N GLY A 340 -9.56 -5.68 -1.23
CA GLY A 340 -8.57 -4.60 -1.12
C GLY A 340 -7.13 -5.11 -1.03
N SER A 341 -6.18 -4.19 -0.96
CA SER A 341 -4.74 -4.46 -0.85
C SER A 341 -4.12 -3.61 0.26
N VAL A 342 -2.94 -4.00 0.72
CA VAL A 342 -2.04 -3.15 1.52
C VAL A 342 -0.80 -2.82 0.71
N GLY A 343 -0.10 -1.77 1.10
CA GLY A 343 1.21 -1.44 0.54
C GLY A 343 2.31 -2.35 1.10
N GLY A 344 3.14 -2.87 0.22
CA GLY A 344 4.40 -3.53 0.54
C GLY A 344 5.59 -2.78 -0.08
N PHE A 345 6.75 -3.44 -0.08
CA PHE A 345 7.94 -2.98 -0.80
C PHE A 345 8.83 -4.16 -1.15
N TRP A 346 9.58 -4.04 -2.25
CA TRP A 346 10.70 -4.91 -2.57
C TRP A 346 11.98 -4.43 -1.89
N TRP A 347 12.94 -5.32 -1.65
CA TRP A 347 14.24 -4.96 -1.09
C TRP A 347 15.04 -3.97 -1.95
N SER A 348 14.66 -3.82 -3.22
CA SER A 348 15.11 -2.76 -4.13
C SER A 348 14.52 -1.37 -3.83
N LEU A 349 13.75 -1.22 -2.74
CA LEU A 349 13.04 -0.01 -2.30
C LEU A 349 12.01 0.55 -3.28
N HIS A 350 11.38 -0.36 -4.04
CA HIS A 350 10.23 -0.03 -4.86
C HIS A 350 8.94 -0.46 -4.16
N PHE A 351 7.92 0.38 -4.25
CA PHE A 351 6.58 0.08 -3.72
C PHE A 351 5.90 -1.02 -4.54
N ASN A 352 5.17 -1.90 -3.86
CA ASN A 352 4.28 -2.87 -4.50
C ASN A 352 2.94 -2.98 -3.74
N TRP A 353 1.93 -3.51 -4.42
CA TRP A 353 0.67 -3.86 -3.79
C TRP A 353 0.69 -5.34 -3.42
N ILE A 354 0.36 -5.66 -2.17
CA ILE A 354 0.24 -7.04 -1.71
C ILE A 354 -1.19 -7.31 -1.21
N PRO A 355 -1.64 -8.58 -1.26
CA PRO A 355 -2.92 -8.97 -0.67
C PRO A 355 -2.98 -8.62 0.82
N ILE A 356 -4.18 -8.31 1.35
CA ILE A 356 -4.36 -8.09 2.79
C ILE A 356 -3.97 -9.37 3.54
N PRO A 357 -2.98 -9.32 4.46
CA PRO A 357 -2.55 -10.48 5.23
C PRO A 357 -3.69 -11.09 6.05
N ALA A 358 -3.64 -12.40 6.27
CA ALA A 358 -4.67 -13.13 7.02
C ALA A 358 -4.88 -12.56 8.44
N ARG A 359 -3.81 -12.15 9.13
CA ARG A 359 -3.89 -11.50 10.45
C ARG A 359 -4.75 -10.24 10.42
N THR A 360 -4.58 -9.41 9.39
CA THR A 360 -5.29 -8.16 9.23
C THR A 360 -6.73 -8.42 8.83
N ARG A 361 -6.95 -9.35 7.89
CA ARG A 361 -8.29 -9.77 7.46
C ARG A 361 -9.13 -10.29 8.63
N ASN A 362 -8.55 -11.13 9.48
CA ASN A 362 -9.21 -11.73 10.64
C ASN A 362 -9.43 -10.74 11.80
N ALA A 363 -8.61 -9.69 11.90
CA ALA A 363 -8.76 -8.66 12.92
C ALA A 363 -9.89 -7.66 12.61
N LYS A 364 -10.27 -7.51 11.34
CA LYS A 364 -11.39 -6.66 10.93
C LYS A 364 -12.71 -7.26 11.44
N LYS A 365 -13.54 -6.43 12.07
CA LYS A 365 -14.90 -6.81 12.47
C LYS A 365 -15.85 -6.72 11.29
N THR A 366 -15.62 -5.74 10.42
CA THR A 366 -16.39 -5.53 9.20
C THR A 366 -15.47 -5.23 8.02
N ARG A 367 -15.97 -5.43 6.80
CA ARG A 367 -15.21 -5.14 5.57
C ARG A 367 -14.85 -3.66 5.41
N ILE A 368 -15.56 -2.76 6.08
CA ILE A 368 -15.37 -1.30 6.00
C ILE A 368 -14.45 -0.73 7.09
N ASP A 369 -14.01 -1.56 8.04
CA ASP A 369 -13.11 -1.11 9.09
C ASP A 369 -11.78 -0.63 8.49
N PRO A 370 -11.23 0.51 8.97
CA PRO A 370 -9.86 0.89 8.66
C PRO A 370 -8.89 -0.22 9.02
N TYR A 371 -7.88 -0.42 8.17
CA TYR A 371 -6.92 -1.52 8.35
C TYR A 371 -5.47 -1.03 8.19
N PRO A 372 -4.54 -1.57 8.99
CA PRO A 372 -3.14 -1.18 8.93
C PRO A 372 -2.48 -1.64 7.62
N SER A 373 -1.55 -0.83 7.13
CA SER A 373 -0.73 -1.13 5.96
C SER A 373 0.75 -0.91 6.28
N PRO A 374 1.65 -1.84 5.89
CA PRO A 374 3.09 -1.65 6.07
C PRO A 374 3.61 -0.37 5.41
N THR A 375 3.20 -0.13 4.17
CA THR A 375 3.59 1.04 3.38
C THR A 375 2.40 1.69 2.69
N MET A 376 2.61 2.82 2.02
CA MET A 376 1.62 3.49 1.18
C MET A 376 2.20 3.87 -0.18
N ALA A 377 1.32 4.06 -1.17
CA ALA A 377 1.71 4.56 -2.49
C ALA A 377 2.25 6.01 -2.43
N GLY A 378 1.79 6.82 -1.47
CA GLY A 378 2.38 8.13 -1.14
C GLY A 378 1.76 9.37 -1.80
N GLY A 379 0.96 9.21 -2.86
CA GLY A 379 0.26 10.32 -3.52
C GLY A 379 -0.79 10.96 -2.61
N LEU A 380 -1.74 10.14 -2.14
CA LEU A 380 -2.89 10.58 -1.37
C LEU A 380 -2.77 10.14 0.10
N LEU A 381 -2.75 11.12 1.03
CA LEU A 381 -2.74 10.83 2.46
C LEU A 381 -3.40 11.95 3.27
N ALA A 382 -3.90 11.61 4.45
CA ALA A 382 -4.39 12.56 5.44
C ALA A 382 -3.68 12.34 6.78
N ALA A 383 -3.29 13.42 7.46
CA ALA A 383 -2.66 13.39 8.76
C ALA A 383 -3.06 14.61 9.60
N HIS A 384 -3.06 14.47 10.93
CA HIS A 384 -3.14 15.65 11.79
C HIS A 384 -1.94 16.57 11.50
N ARG A 385 -2.19 17.85 11.23
CA ARG A 385 -1.17 18.79 10.73
C ARG A 385 0.02 18.91 11.67
N GLU A 386 -0.25 19.10 12.96
CA GLU A 386 0.83 19.18 13.96
C GLU A 386 1.59 17.86 14.08
N TYR A 387 0.90 16.71 14.00
CA TYR A 387 1.55 15.41 14.10
C TYR A 387 2.52 15.21 12.93
N PHE A 388 2.08 15.57 11.71
CA PHE A 388 2.91 15.52 10.50
C PHE A 388 4.24 16.27 10.70
N PHE A 389 4.23 17.45 11.35
CA PHE A 389 5.44 18.21 11.66
C PHE A 389 6.20 17.71 12.90
N GLU A 390 5.52 17.18 13.91
CA GLU A 390 6.16 16.56 15.10
C GLU A 390 7.09 15.40 14.70
N ILE A 391 6.64 14.60 13.73
CA ILE A 391 7.43 13.52 13.16
C ILE A 391 8.41 14.00 12.07
N GLY A 392 8.45 15.30 11.77
CA GLY A 392 9.46 15.92 10.90
C GLY A 392 9.08 16.06 9.43
N GLY A 393 7.79 16.08 9.09
CA GLY A 393 7.30 16.25 7.70
C GLY A 393 7.90 15.22 6.75
N TYR A 394 7.98 15.54 5.45
CA TYR A 394 8.90 14.83 4.57
C TYR A 394 10.35 15.29 4.75
N ASP A 395 11.31 14.48 4.32
CA ASP A 395 12.72 14.85 4.27
C ASP A 395 12.93 15.94 3.19
N ASP A 396 13.23 17.17 3.63
CA ASP A 396 13.36 18.35 2.75
C ASP A 396 14.56 18.24 1.78
N ASP A 397 15.50 17.33 2.03
CA ASP A 397 16.65 17.06 1.16
C ASP A 397 16.40 15.93 0.14
N MET A 398 15.22 15.29 0.17
CA MET A 398 14.80 14.42 -0.92
C MET A 398 14.37 15.26 -2.11
N GLU A 399 14.88 14.90 -3.29
CA GLU A 399 14.69 15.66 -4.51
C GLU A 399 13.54 15.09 -5.34
N VAL A 400 12.80 15.97 -6.03
CA VAL A 400 11.80 15.68 -7.08
C VAL A 400 10.73 14.65 -6.72
N TRP A 401 11.04 13.35 -6.78
CA TRP A 401 10.11 12.24 -6.62
C TRP A 401 10.82 10.94 -6.25
N GLY A 402 10.16 10.12 -5.42
CA GLY A 402 10.51 8.71 -5.20
C GLY A 402 11.20 8.46 -3.86
N GLY A 403 10.79 7.40 -3.18
CA GLY A 403 11.31 6.95 -1.89
C GLY A 403 10.64 7.61 -0.68
N GLU A 404 10.01 8.78 -0.85
CA GLU A 404 9.38 9.54 0.24
C GLU A 404 8.22 8.79 0.87
N ASN A 405 7.50 8.01 0.08
CA ASN A 405 6.35 7.22 0.49
C ASN A 405 6.77 6.08 1.43
N LEU A 406 7.90 5.41 1.14
CA LEU A 406 8.48 4.39 2.00
C LEU A 406 9.11 5.02 3.25
N GLU A 407 9.77 6.18 3.12
CA GLU A 407 10.44 6.86 4.24
C GLU A 407 9.44 7.21 5.34
N ILE A 408 8.34 7.88 4.97
CA ILE A 408 7.31 8.26 5.93
C ILE A 408 6.59 7.02 6.48
N SER A 409 6.43 5.95 5.69
CA SER A 409 5.82 4.70 6.14
C SER A 409 6.65 4.05 7.25
N PHE A 410 7.95 3.90 7.04
CA PHE A 410 8.87 3.32 8.03
C PHE A 410 8.92 4.17 9.29
N ARG A 411 9.12 5.48 9.13
CA ARG A 411 9.19 6.43 10.25
C ARG A 411 7.92 6.42 11.09
N VAL A 412 6.74 6.53 10.48
CA VAL A 412 5.46 6.57 11.22
C VAL A 412 5.30 5.34 12.09
N TRP A 413 5.55 4.16 11.53
CA TRP A 413 5.44 2.90 12.26
C TRP A 413 6.50 2.77 13.37
N MET A 414 7.76 3.00 13.02
CA MET A 414 8.88 2.85 13.96
C MET A 414 8.80 3.87 15.11
N CYS A 415 8.19 5.04 14.90
CA CYS A 415 8.09 6.11 15.89
C CYS A 415 6.72 6.14 16.63
N GLY A 416 5.98 5.03 16.64
CA GLY A 416 4.78 4.85 17.49
C GLY A 416 3.45 5.34 16.89
N GLY A 417 3.44 5.73 15.62
CA GLY A 417 2.23 6.04 14.86
C GLY A 417 1.58 4.82 14.23
N SER A 418 0.74 5.05 13.23
CA SER A 418 0.24 3.99 12.35
C SER A 418 -0.08 4.50 10.97
N LEU A 419 0.02 3.60 9.99
CA LEU A 419 -0.41 3.85 8.61
C LEU A 419 -1.62 2.96 8.29
N GLU A 420 -2.73 3.57 7.87
CA GLU A 420 -4.00 2.86 7.74
C GLU A 420 -4.74 3.22 6.45
N PHE A 421 -5.36 2.22 5.82
CA PHE A 421 -6.30 2.44 4.72
C PHE A 421 -7.71 2.57 5.28
N VAL A 422 -8.49 3.50 4.75
CA VAL A 422 -9.87 3.77 5.18
C VAL A 422 -10.85 3.41 4.07
N PRO A 423 -11.48 2.21 4.08
CA PRO A 423 -12.35 1.73 3.00
C PRO A 423 -13.48 2.67 2.57
N CYS A 424 -14.02 3.42 3.53
CA CYS A 424 -15.12 4.36 3.30
C CYS A 424 -14.70 5.69 2.68
N SER A 425 -13.40 5.99 2.68
CA SER A 425 -12.84 7.13 1.95
C SER A 425 -12.31 6.64 0.61
N ARG A 426 -12.81 7.21 -0.49
CA ARG A 426 -12.41 6.81 -1.84
C ARG A 426 -12.11 8.03 -2.69
N VAL A 427 -11.04 7.95 -3.47
CA VAL A 427 -10.61 9.00 -4.39
C VAL A 427 -10.14 8.35 -5.68
N GLY A 428 -10.70 8.77 -6.82
CA GLY A 428 -10.25 8.31 -8.12
C GLY A 428 -8.95 9.00 -8.52
N HIS A 429 -8.04 8.28 -9.15
CA HIS A 429 -6.75 8.78 -9.63
C HIS A 429 -6.53 8.36 -11.09
N ILE A 430 -6.02 9.27 -11.93
CA ILE A 430 -5.64 8.96 -13.32
C ILE A 430 -4.29 8.24 -13.33
N PHE A 431 -4.30 6.92 -13.52
CA PHE A 431 -3.07 6.14 -13.64
C PHE A 431 -2.43 6.29 -15.02
N ARG A 432 -1.24 6.88 -15.06
CA ARG A 432 -0.47 7.12 -16.28
C ARG A 432 0.57 6.00 -16.47
N PRO A 433 0.85 5.58 -17.73
CA PRO A 433 1.93 4.64 -18.02
C PRO A 433 3.33 5.25 -17.92
N GLY A 434 3.44 6.56 -17.67
CA GLY A 434 4.71 7.27 -17.50
C GLY A 434 4.52 8.65 -16.88
N HIS A 435 5.62 9.38 -16.73
CA HIS A 435 5.64 10.71 -16.14
C HIS A 435 5.81 11.79 -17.22
N PRO A 436 4.99 12.85 -17.24
CA PRO A 436 5.05 13.91 -18.27
C PRO A 436 6.18 14.93 -18.04
N TYR A 437 6.96 14.79 -16.97
CA TYR A 437 8.05 15.70 -16.60
C TYR A 437 9.35 14.95 -16.35
N ASN A 438 10.47 15.67 -16.50
CA ASN A 438 11.79 15.11 -16.27
C ASN A 438 12.04 14.86 -14.77
N MET A 439 12.53 13.67 -14.44
CA MET A 439 12.84 13.23 -13.08
C MET A 439 14.30 13.52 -12.67
N THR A 440 15.02 14.33 -13.45
CA THR A 440 16.37 14.77 -13.12
C THR A 440 16.33 15.82 -12.00
N GLY A 441 17.17 15.64 -10.97
CA GLY A 441 17.28 16.55 -9.82
C GLY A 441 17.85 17.93 -10.16
N GLU A 442 18.17 18.72 -9.14
CA GLU A 442 18.58 20.13 -9.28
C GLU A 442 19.80 20.33 -10.20
N LYS A 443 20.64 19.29 -10.39
CA LYS A 443 21.82 19.30 -11.26
C LYS A 443 21.55 18.82 -12.70
N GLY A 444 20.31 18.54 -13.07
CA GLY A 444 19.89 18.14 -14.42
C GLY A 444 20.42 16.77 -14.90
N LYS A 445 21.21 16.07 -14.08
CA LYS A 445 21.75 14.72 -14.32
C LYS A 445 21.94 14.04 -12.95
N GLY A 446 21.34 12.86 -12.76
CA GLY A 446 21.54 12.07 -11.55
C GLY A 446 20.36 11.13 -11.28
N ASP A 447 20.66 9.99 -10.67
CA ASP A 447 19.65 9.06 -10.19
C ASP A 447 19.03 9.59 -8.87
N VAL A 448 18.02 10.43 -9.02
CA VAL A 448 17.29 11.05 -7.90
C VAL A 448 16.62 10.01 -7.02
N HIS A 449 15.93 9.05 -7.65
CA HIS A 449 15.24 7.99 -6.93
C HIS A 449 16.22 7.15 -6.09
N GLY A 450 17.38 6.81 -6.67
CA GLY A 450 18.47 6.15 -5.96
C GLY A 450 19.03 6.97 -4.81
N ARG A 451 19.28 8.27 -5.01
CA ARG A 451 19.74 9.16 -3.95
C ARG A 451 18.74 9.23 -2.78
N ASN A 452 17.46 9.45 -3.06
CA ASN A 452 16.41 9.49 -2.03
C ASN A 452 16.30 8.15 -1.29
N SER A 453 16.37 7.04 -2.02
CA SER A 453 16.33 5.70 -1.43
C SER A 453 17.54 5.40 -0.54
N MET A 454 18.75 5.89 -0.90
CA MET A 454 19.91 5.84 0.00
C MET A 454 19.68 6.60 1.30
N ARG A 455 19.12 7.82 1.25
CA ARG A 455 18.81 8.61 2.45
C ARG A 455 17.86 7.85 3.38
N LEU A 456 16.79 7.27 2.82
CA LEU A 456 15.87 6.42 3.55
C LEU A 456 16.57 5.21 4.17
N ALA A 457 17.38 4.49 3.39
CA ALA A 457 18.04 3.26 3.83
C ALA A 457 19.02 3.53 4.98
N GLU A 458 19.80 4.62 4.87
CA GLU A 458 20.80 5.02 5.84
C GLU A 458 20.23 5.52 7.17
N VAL A 459 18.98 5.96 7.19
CA VAL A 459 18.31 6.44 8.41
C VAL A 459 17.43 5.37 9.03
N TRP A 460 16.70 4.58 8.23
CA TRP A 460 15.58 3.78 8.71
C TRP A 460 15.76 2.26 8.61
N MET A 461 16.68 1.74 7.79
CA MET A 461 16.78 0.30 7.55
C MET A 461 17.80 -0.45 8.42
N ASP A 462 18.56 0.23 9.27
CA ASP A 462 19.62 -0.39 10.08
C ASP A 462 20.54 -1.26 9.20
N ASP A 463 20.85 -2.48 9.63
CA ASP A 463 21.68 -3.42 8.85
C ASP A 463 20.95 -4.00 7.62
N TYR A 464 19.62 -3.83 7.48
CA TYR A 464 18.85 -4.33 6.34
C TYR A 464 19.09 -3.53 5.06
N LYS A 465 19.73 -2.36 5.14
CA LYS A 465 20.18 -1.59 3.97
C LYS A 465 21.13 -2.38 3.07
N ARG A 466 21.74 -3.46 3.58
CA ARG A 466 22.55 -4.41 2.81
C ARG A 466 21.80 -4.98 1.59
N PHE A 467 20.49 -5.20 1.70
CA PHE A 467 19.70 -5.71 0.58
C PHE A 467 19.44 -4.65 -0.48
N TYR A 468 19.18 -3.41 -0.07
CA TYR A 468 19.07 -2.32 -1.03
C TYR A 468 20.37 -2.12 -1.82
N TYR A 469 21.51 -2.10 -1.12
CA TYR A 469 22.82 -1.98 -1.77
C TYR A 469 23.26 -3.24 -2.54
N MET A 470 22.64 -4.39 -2.31
CA MET A 470 22.79 -5.56 -3.19
C MET A 470 22.11 -5.30 -4.54
N HIS A 471 20.89 -4.76 -4.54
CA HIS A 471 20.18 -4.40 -5.77
C HIS A 471 20.79 -3.18 -6.48
N ARG A 472 21.35 -2.25 -5.71
CA ARG A 472 21.94 -0.99 -6.19
C ARG A 472 23.40 -0.87 -5.77
N HIS A 473 24.20 -1.88 -6.14
CA HIS A 473 25.64 -1.90 -5.82
C HIS A 473 26.37 -0.68 -6.39
N ASP A 474 25.91 -0.14 -7.52
CA ASP A 474 26.40 1.09 -8.16
C ASP A 474 26.28 2.34 -7.26
N LEU A 475 25.37 2.31 -6.28
CA LEU A 475 25.14 3.40 -5.33
C LEU A 475 25.90 3.22 -4.01
N LYS A 476 26.52 2.08 -3.75
CA LYS A 476 27.25 1.84 -2.50
C LYS A 476 28.41 2.83 -2.37
N GLY A 477 28.43 3.59 -1.26
CA GLY A 477 29.44 4.62 -1.00
C GLY A 477 29.31 5.89 -1.83
N LYS A 478 28.21 6.06 -2.60
CA LYS A 478 27.89 7.33 -3.26
C LYS A 478 27.34 8.34 -2.25
N ASP A 479 27.46 9.62 -2.59
CA ASP A 479 26.95 10.71 -1.78
C ASP A 479 25.42 10.80 -1.82
N PHE A 480 24.79 10.73 -0.65
CA PHE A 480 23.35 10.90 -0.43
C PHE A 480 23.01 12.17 0.37
N GLY A 481 24.00 13.03 0.63
CA GLY A 481 23.85 14.26 1.41
C GLY A 481 23.82 14.01 2.92
N ASP A 482 23.67 15.09 3.68
CA ASP A 482 23.55 15.01 5.14
C ASP A 482 22.18 14.46 5.55
N VAL A 483 22.18 13.54 6.51
CA VAL A 483 20.97 12.90 7.06
C VAL A 483 20.89 13.04 8.58
N GLU A 484 21.75 13.85 9.21
CA GLU A 484 21.79 13.93 10.67
C GLU A 484 20.49 14.48 11.25
N SER A 485 19.85 15.46 10.60
CA SER A 485 18.52 15.97 11.01
C SER A 485 17.46 14.86 11.09
N ARG A 486 17.52 13.88 10.17
CA ARG A 486 16.62 12.72 10.15
C ARG A 486 16.98 11.71 11.25
N ARG A 487 18.28 11.50 11.51
CA ARG A 487 18.77 10.67 12.63
C ARG A 487 18.41 11.26 13.99
N GLU A 488 18.46 12.58 14.14
CA GLU A 488 18.05 13.29 15.35
C GLU A 488 16.56 13.10 15.63
N ILE A 489 15.70 13.17 14.61
CA ILE A 489 14.27 12.85 14.75
C ILE A 489 14.09 11.41 15.25
N ARG A 490 14.81 10.45 14.64
CA ARG A 490 14.75 9.03 15.05
C ARG A 490 15.16 8.83 16.52
N LYS A 491 16.23 9.51 16.96
CA LYS A 491 16.70 9.50 18.35
C LYS A 491 15.69 10.17 19.29
N ARG A 492 15.24 11.39 18.97
CA ARG A 492 14.33 12.21 19.79
C ARG A 492 12.99 11.54 20.05
N LEU A 493 12.44 10.87 19.04
CA LEU A 493 11.16 10.15 19.15
C LEU A 493 11.31 8.73 19.70
N ASN A 494 12.54 8.31 20.06
CA ASN A 494 12.85 6.97 20.55
C ASN A 494 12.26 5.86 19.66
N CYS A 495 12.47 5.98 18.35
CA CYS A 495 11.87 5.07 17.38
C CYS A 495 12.49 3.67 17.48
N HIS A 496 11.67 2.66 17.22
CA HIS A 496 12.07 1.27 17.15
C HIS A 496 13.08 0.98 16.02
N SER A 497 13.68 -0.21 16.05
CA SER A 497 14.56 -0.70 14.98
C SER A 497 13.78 -1.17 13.76
N PHE A 498 14.45 -1.29 12.61
CA PHE A 498 13.84 -1.85 11.41
C PHE A 498 13.49 -3.33 11.59
N LYS A 499 14.27 -4.06 12.40
CA LYS A 499 13.94 -5.43 12.81
C LYS A 499 12.58 -5.49 13.51
N TRP A 500 12.33 -4.57 14.46
CA TRP A 500 11.03 -4.47 15.11
C TRP A 500 9.91 -4.19 14.10
N TYR A 501 10.15 -3.33 13.10
CA TYR A 501 9.19 -3.05 12.04
C TYR A 501 8.84 -4.33 11.24
N LEU A 502 9.85 -5.11 10.83
CA LEU A 502 9.62 -6.38 10.13
C LEU A 502 8.87 -7.38 11.02
N GLU A 503 9.20 -7.49 12.31
CA GLU A 503 8.57 -8.47 13.21
C GLU A 503 7.12 -8.09 13.59
N ASN A 504 6.80 -6.79 13.71
CA ASN A 504 5.53 -6.32 14.28
C ASN A 504 4.58 -5.72 13.25
N VAL A 505 5.13 -5.06 12.22
CA VAL A 505 4.34 -4.35 11.20
C VAL A 505 4.23 -5.17 9.92
N PHE A 506 5.32 -5.83 9.49
CA PHE A 506 5.33 -6.61 8.25
C PHE A 506 5.99 -8.00 8.38
N PRO A 507 5.49 -8.88 9.27
CA PRO A 507 6.07 -10.21 9.51
C PRO A 507 5.97 -11.14 8.31
N GLU A 508 5.08 -10.84 7.35
CA GLU A 508 4.97 -11.59 6.11
C GLU A 508 6.11 -11.33 5.11
N LYS A 509 6.92 -10.27 5.33
CA LYS A 509 8.01 -9.90 4.45
C LYS A 509 9.11 -10.96 4.50
N PHE A 510 9.37 -11.61 3.36
CA PHE A 510 10.48 -12.54 3.26
C PHE A 510 11.84 -11.82 3.37
N ILE A 511 12.68 -12.29 4.28
CA ILE A 511 14.05 -11.80 4.51
C ILE A 511 15.01 -12.83 3.90
N LEU A 512 15.87 -12.39 2.98
CA LEU A 512 16.60 -13.31 2.10
C LEU A 512 17.65 -14.15 2.84
N ASP A 513 18.19 -13.65 3.95
CA ASP A 513 19.27 -14.27 4.72
C ASP A 513 18.88 -14.66 6.15
N GLU A 514 17.59 -14.57 6.52
CA GLU A 514 17.10 -14.90 7.87
C GLU A 514 15.99 -15.96 7.79
N ASN A 515 15.97 -16.89 8.75
CA ASN A 515 15.00 -18.00 8.79
C ASN A 515 14.99 -18.84 7.48
N VAL A 516 16.17 -19.11 6.94
CA VAL A 516 16.42 -19.93 5.74
C VAL A 516 17.36 -21.09 6.06
N HIS A 517 17.43 -22.11 5.21
CA HIS A 517 18.45 -23.16 5.29
C HIS A 517 19.79 -22.70 4.72
N ALA A 518 19.74 -21.98 3.60
CA ALA A 518 20.92 -21.49 2.88
C ALA A 518 20.54 -20.27 2.04
N TYR A 519 21.50 -19.41 1.71
CA TYR A 519 21.28 -18.22 0.90
C TYR A 519 22.56 -17.73 0.22
N GLY A 520 22.40 -16.77 -0.70
CA GLY A 520 23.48 -16.12 -1.43
C GLY A 520 23.64 -16.69 -2.84
N GLU A 521 24.87 -16.63 -3.35
CA GLU A 521 25.21 -17.24 -4.63
C GLU A 521 24.99 -18.77 -4.60
N VAL A 522 24.43 -19.34 -5.67
CA VAL A 522 24.25 -20.79 -5.84
C VAL A 522 25.11 -21.30 -6.98
N ARG A 523 26.26 -21.87 -6.62
CA ARG A 523 27.34 -22.24 -7.54
C ARG A 523 27.40 -23.74 -7.81
N ASN A 524 27.62 -24.11 -9.07
CA ASN A 524 28.12 -25.43 -9.44
C ASN A 524 29.66 -25.43 -9.40
N PRO A 525 30.31 -26.22 -8.52
CA PRO A 525 31.77 -26.18 -8.38
C PRO A 525 32.54 -26.70 -9.61
N SER A 526 31.93 -27.56 -10.43
CA SER A 526 32.61 -28.21 -11.57
C SER A 526 32.68 -27.30 -12.80
N SER A 527 31.63 -26.51 -13.05
CA SER A 527 31.58 -25.58 -14.18
C SER A 527 31.92 -24.13 -13.80
N SER A 528 31.92 -23.80 -12.50
CA SER A 528 31.99 -22.41 -12.01
C SER A 528 30.87 -21.51 -12.56
N LEU A 529 29.71 -22.11 -12.86
CA LEU A 529 28.49 -21.40 -13.22
C LEU A 529 27.57 -21.29 -12.00
N CYS A 530 26.81 -20.21 -11.95
CA CYS A 530 25.89 -19.86 -10.87
C CYS A 530 24.48 -19.69 -11.40
N LEU A 531 23.47 -19.96 -10.56
CA LEU A 531 22.09 -19.61 -10.89
C LEU A 531 21.96 -18.09 -11.05
N ASP A 532 21.25 -17.67 -12.09
CA ASP A 532 21.17 -16.26 -12.51
C ASP A 532 19.80 -15.97 -13.17
N THR A 533 19.24 -14.80 -12.91
CA THR A 533 18.02 -14.31 -13.58
C THR A 533 18.29 -13.61 -14.92
N LEU A 534 19.56 -13.44 -15.28
CA LEU A 534 20.10 -12.66 -16.40
C LEU A 534 19.60 -11.21 -16.44
N GLY A 535 19.26 -10.66 -15.26
CA GLY A 535 18.70 -9.31 -15.14
C GLY A 535 17.30 -9.16 -15.75
N LYS A 536 16.58 -10.26 -15.96
CA LYS A 536 15.20 -10.23 -16.45
C LYS A 536 14.26 -9.68 -15.38
N ASP A 537 13.23 -8.94 -15.81
CA ASP A 537 12.20 -8.40 -14.91
C ASP A 537 11.32 -9.53 -14.35
N GLU A 538 11.32 -9.66 -13.03
CA GLU A 538 10.59 -10.69 -12.27
C GLU A 538 9.08 -10.41 -12.16
N LYS A 539 8.55 -9.36 -12.81
CA LYS A 539 7.09 -9.15 -12.91
C LYS A 539 6.36 -10.30 -13.60
N GLY A 540 7.06 -11.15 -14.36
CA GLY A 540 6.48 -12.33 -15.00
C GLY A 540 7.19 -13.63 -14.65
N SER A 541 6.69 -14.73 -15.22
CA SER A 541 7.39 -16.00 -15.11
C SER A 541 8.68 -15.94 -15.94
N ILE A 542 9.84 -15.99 -15.28
CA ILE A 542 11.13 -15.91 -15.96
C ILE A 542 11.90 -17.23 -15.84
N PRO A 543 12.67 -17.65 -16.86
CA PRO A 543 13.51 -18.82 -16.75
C PRO A 543 14.62 -18.59 -15.70
N VAL A 544 14.90 -19.61 -14.88
CA VAL A 544 16.12 -19.66 -14.07
C VAL A 544 17.25 -20.07 -15.01
N SER A 545 18.22 -19.20 -15.20
CA SER A 545 19.36 -19.42 -16.08
C SER A 545 20.63 -19.65 -15.28
N ILE A 546 21.73 -19.92 -15.98
CA ILE A 546 23.07 -19.96 -15.41
C ILE A 546 23.99 -18.94 -16.07
N PHE A 547 24.90 -18.38 -15.29
CA PHE A 547 25.93 -17.46 -15.76
C PHE A 547 27.21 -17.60 -14.95
N SER A 548 28.32 -17.06 -15.45
CA SER A 548 29.57 -16.98 -14.70
C SER A 548 29.34 -16.33 -13.33
N CYS A 549 29.80 -16.99 -12.28
CA CYS A 549 29.66 -16.49 -10.90
C CYS A 549 30.32 -15.11 -10.75
N GLN A 550 29.53 -14.14 -10.30
CA GLN A 550 29.94 -12.75 -10.18
C GLN A 550 30.51 -12.55 -8.78
N ASN A 551 31.80 -12.87 -8.58
CA ASN A 551 32.53 -12.72 -7.31
C ASN A 551 32.18 -11.39 -6.59
N GLY A 552 31.23 -11.45 -5.65
CA GLY A 552 30.63 -10.26 -5.04
C GLY A 552 29.12 -10.42 -4.81
N VAL A 553 28.46 -9.32 -4.42
CA VAL A 553 27.03 -9.32 -4.08
C VAL A 553 26.22 -8.96 -5.33
N SER A 554 25.83 -9.97 -6.13
CA SER A 554 24.98 -9.80 -7.31
C SER A 554 23.53 -10.12 -6.99
N ALA A 555 22.64 -9.11 -7.11
CA ALA A 555 21.21 -9.33 -6.93
C ALA A 555 20.64 -10.38 -7.88
N ASN A 556 21.17 -10.54 -9.10
CA ASN A 556 20.67 -11.49 -10.08
C ASN A 556 21.03 -12.95 -9.74
N GLN A 557 22.10 -13.15 -8.96
CA GLN A 557 22.58 -14.48 -8.56
C GLN A 557 22.23 -14.85 -7.10
N TYR A 558 21.48 -13.99 -6.42
CA TYR A 558 21.08 -14.23 -5.04
C TYR A 558 19.82 -15.09 -4.96
N PHE A 559 19.94 -16.25 -4.33
CA PHE A 559 18.80 -17.15 -4.05
C PHE A 559 18.81 -17.56 -2.58
N SER A 560 17.65 -17.98 -2.10
CA SER A 560 17.43 -18.46 -0.74
C SER A 560 16.71 -19.80 -0.78
N LEU A 561 17.14 -20.73 0.06
CA LEU A 561 16.38 -21.95 0.35
C LEU A 561 15.63 -21.75 1.66
N SER A 562 14.33 -21.47 1.59
CA SER A 562 13.52 -21.15 2.77
C SER A 562 13.31 -22.35 3.69
N LYS A 563 13.00 -22.10 4.98
CA LYS A 563 12.62 -23.17 5.94
C LYS A 563 11.32 -23.91 5.59
N THR A 564 10.59 -23.43 4.59
CA THR A 564 9.42 -24.10 4.02
C THR A 564 9.77 -24.86 2.73
N ASP A 565 11.06 -25.18 2.53
CA ASP A 565 11.58 -25.94 1.41
C ASP A 565 11.29 -25.30 0.04
N GLN A 566 11.37 -23.97 -0.09
CA GLN A 566 11.25 -23.30 -1.39
C GLN A 566 12.62 -22.75 -1.81
N LEU A 567 13.10 -23.12 -3.01
CA LEU A 567 14.18 -22.42 -3.68
C LEU A 567 13.59 -21.15 -4.29
N ARG A 568 13.95 -19.98 -3.74
CA ARG A 568 13.23 -18.74 -4.02
C ARG A 568 14.13 -17.53 -3.96
N ARG A 569 13.57 -16.42 -4.42
CA ARG A 569 14.05 -15.07 -4.19
C ARG A 569 13.05 -14.38 -3.26
N GLU A 570 12.81 -13.10 -3.45
CA GLU A 570 11.92 -12.32 -2.60
C GLU A 570 10.47 -12.82 -2.67
N ASP A 571 9.78 -12.55 -3.78
CA ASP A 571 8.37 -12.93 -4.00
C ASP A 571 8.21 -14.08 -5.02
N THR A 572 9.32 -14.49 -5.64
CA THR A 572 9.34 -15.50 -6.70
C THR A 572 10.02 -16.79 -6.24
N CYS A 573 9.43 -17.93 -6.59
CA CYS A 573 9.84 -19.28 -6.22
C CYS A 573 10.10 -20.10 -7.48
N SER A 574 11.10 -20.97 -7.45
CA SER A 574 11.40 -21.88 -8.55
C SER A 574 10.30 -22.93 -8.68
N VAL A 575 9.78 -23.10 -9.90
CA VAL A 575 8.85 -24.16 -10.30
C VAL A 575 9.31 -24.78 -11.61
N THR A 576 8.75 -25.95 -11.92
CA THR A 576 9.02 -26.63 -13.19
C THR A 576 8.09 -26.15 -14.30
N SER A 577 8.63 -26.00 -15.51
CA SER A 577 7.88 -25.82 -16.75
C SER A 577 8.16 -26.97 -17.71
N GLY A 578 7.15 -27.39 -18.47
CA GLY A 578 7.26 -28.45 -19.49
C GLY A 578 6.50 -29.74 -19.18
N HIS A 579 6.23 -30.52 -20.25
CA HIS A 579 5.43 -31.75 -20.22
C HIS A 579 6.26 -33.04 -20.30
N ASN A 580 7.59 -32.95 -20.44
CA ASN A 580 8.45 -34.12 -20.55
C ASN A 580 8.89 -34.58 -19.14
N SER A 581 8.67 -35.86 -18.81
CA SER A 581 8.96 -36.40 -17.48
C SER A 581 10.45 -36.46 -17.14
N ASP A 582 11.31 -36.53 -18.17
CA ASP A 582 12.72 -36.89 -17.98
C ASP A 582 13.65 -35.68 -17.93
N ILE A 583 13.26 -34.57 -18.58
CA ILE A 583 13.98 -33.30 -18.59
C ILE A 583 12.97 -32.17 -18.46
N MET A 584 13.09 -31.36 -17.41
CA MET A 584 12.20 -30.23 -17.15
C MET A 584 12.96 -28.92 -17.07
N ASP A 585 12.27 -27.84 -17.44
CA ASP A 585 12.77 -26.48 -17.33
C ASP A 585 12.44 -25.90 -15.96
N VAL A 586 13.28 -25.00 -15.47
CA VAL A 586 13.01 -24.27 -14.22
C VAL A 586 12.69 -22.81 -14.54
N ILE A 587 11.58 -22.33 -14.01
CA ILE A 587 11.15 -20.93 -14.09
C ILE A 587 10.93 -20.39 -12.67
N LEU A 588 10.99 -19.09 -12.50
CA LEU A 588 10.52 -18.37 -11.32
C LEU A 588 9.07 -17.97 -11.53
N SER A 589 8.21 -18.23 -10.56
CA SER A 589 6.80 -17.79 -10.52
C SER A 589 6.47 -17.28 -9.12
N ASN A 590 5.29 -16.71 -8.90
CA ASN A 590 4.91 -16.20 -7.57
C ASN A 590 4.96 -17.31 -6.51
N CYS A 591 5.55 -16.99 -5.36
CA CYS A 591 5.61 -17.90 -4.24
C CYS A 591 4.22 -18.18 -3.65
N ASP A 592 3.89 -19.45 -3.49
CA ASP A 592 2.71 -19.94 -2.79
C ASP A 592 3.13 -21.05 -1.81
N TYR A 593 2.93 -20.81 -0.52
CA TYR A 593 3.28 -21.77 0.53
C TYR A 593 2.43 -23.05 0.47
N ALA A 594 1.24 -22.99 -0.12
CA ALA A 594 0.37 -24.16 -0.32
C ALA A 594 0.76 -24.97 -1.57
N ASP A 595 1.52 -24.38 -2.49
CA ASP A 595 1.91 -25.04 -3.73
C ASP A 595 3.03 -26.07 -3.48
N LYS A 596 2.66 -27.35 -3.61
CA LYS A 596 3.61 -28.46 -3.47
C LYS A 596 4.61 -28.51 -4.63
N SER A 597 4.31 -27.90 -5.78
CA SER A 597 5.21 -27.81 -6.93
C SER A 597 6.45 -26.93 -6.64
N GLN A 598 6.40 -26.12 -5.58
CA GLN A 598 7.49 -25.21 -5.19
C GLN A 598 8.43 -25.83 -4.16
N LYS A 599 8.46 -27.16 -4.03
CA LYS A 599 9.20 -27.84 -2.95
C LYS A 599 10.56 -28.36 -3.42
N TRP A 600 11.61 -27.94 -2.75
CA TRP A 600 13.01 -28.18 -3.08
C TRP A 600 13.79 -28.56 -1.83
N ILE A 601 14.69 -29.52 -1.94
CA ILE A 601 15.62 -29.88 -0.86
C ILE A 601 17.05 -29.79 -1.34
N HIS A 602 17.95 -29.54 -0.41
CA HIS A 602 19.37 -29.48 -0.68
C HIS A 602 20.14 -29.95 0.56
N GLU A 603 20.94 -31.00 0.38
CA GLU A 603 21.97 -31.36 1.36
C GLU A 603 23.23 -30.55 1.08
N ARG A 604 23.91 -30.07 2.13
CA ARG A 604 25.13 -29.26 1.98
C ARG A 604 26.13 -29.95 1.06
N ASN A 605 26.61 -29.23 0.05
CA ASN A 605 27.52 -29.74 -0.97
C ASN A 605 26.98 -30.91 -1.82
N GLY A 606 25.68 -31.17 -1.78
CA GLY A 606 25.00 -32.20 -2.57
C GLY A 606 24.22 -31.62 -3.74
N SER A 607 23.21 -32.36 -4.18
CA SER A 607 22.30 -31.92 -5.24
C SER A 607 21.19 -31.02 -4.70
N ILE A 608 20.62 -30.19 -5.58
CA ILE A 608 19.35 -29.51 -5.35
C ILE A 608 18.28 -30.36 -6.03
N VAL A 609 17.34 -30.88 -5.25
CA VAL A 609 16.34 -31.86 -5.71
C VAL A 609 14.96 -31.22 -5.67
N HIS A 610 14.24 -31.29 -6.78
CA HIS A 610 12.84 -30.93 -6.84
C HIS A 610 11.99 -32.07 -6.26
N LEU A 611 11.34 -31.82 -5.12
CA LEU A 611 10.67 -32.86 -4.35
C LEU A 611 9.51 -33.56 -5.08
N PRO A 612 8.66 -32.87 -5.86
CA PRO A 612 7.58 -33.50 -6.63
C PRO A 612 8.07 -34.41 -7.75
N SER A 613 9.01 -33.95 -8.59
CA SER A 613 9.48 -34.74 -9.74
C SER A 613 10.60 -35.73 -9.40
N LYS A 614 11.26 -35.58 -8.25
CA LYS A 614 12.45 -36.35 -7.84
C LYS A 614 13.66 -36.18 -8.78
N LEU A 615 13.66 -35.10 -9.57
CA LEU A 615 14.77 -34.74 -10.45
C LEU A 615 15.73 -33.78 -9.76
N CYS A 616 16.98 -33.81 -10.19
CA CYS A 616 18.08 -32.98 -9.71
C CYS A 616 18.40 -31.87 -10.69
N LEU A 617 18.73 -30.69 -10.15
CA LEU A 617 19.22 -29.55 -10.92
C LEU A 617 20.59 -29.88 -11.53
N ASP A 618 20.74 -29.71 -12.84
CA ASP A 618 21.90 -30.20 -13.60
C ASP A 618 22.37 -29.16 -14.64
N VAL A 619 23.69 -28.92 -14.68
CA VAL A 619 24.35 -28.03 -15.66
C VAL A 619 25.07 -28.78 -16.79
N GLU A 620 24.93 -30.10 -16.88
CA GLU A 620 25.59 -30.87 -17.93
C GLU A 620 25.18 -30.38 -19.33
N GLY A 621 26.20 -30.10 -20.16
CA GLY A 621 26.04 -29.60 -21.52
C GLY A 621 25.53 -28.16 -21.61
N LEU A 622 25.49 -27.41 -20.49
CA LEU A 622 25.04 -26.02 -20.46
C LEU A 622 26.22 -25.04 -20.35
N SER A 623 26.01 -23.83 -20.85
CA SER A 623 26.96 -22.72 -20.91
C SER A 623 26.29 -21.42 -20.44
N ASN A 624 27.02 -20.31 -20.50
CA ASN A 624 26.49 -19.00 -20.08
C ASN A 624 25.19 -18.63 -20.82
N ASN A 625 24.23 -18.12 -20.06
CA ASN A 625 22.88 -17.72 -20.49
C ASN A 625 21.91 -18.88 -20.74
N ASP A 626 22.36 -20.13 -20.68
CA ASP A 626 21.46 -21.28 -20.84
C ASP A 626 20.50 -21.38 -19.64
N GLN A 627 19.31 -21.91 -19.90
CA GLN A 627 18.33 -22.20 -18.85
C GLN A 627 18.73 -23.48 -18.11
N VAL A 628 18.72 -23.45 -16.79
CA VAL A 628 19.03 -24.62 -15.97
C VAL A 628 17.96 -25.70 -16.16
N LYS A 629 18.38 -26.97 -16.15
CA LYS A 629 17.50 -28.12 -16.39
C LYS A 629 17.42 -29.03 -15.17
N LEU A 630 16.30 -29.72 -15.01
CA LEU A 630 16.16 -30.86 -14.13
C LEU A 630 16.38 -32.15 -14.90
N ARG A 631 17.17 -33.08 -14.34
CA ARG A 631 17.44 -34.42 -14.89
C ARG A 631 17.42 -35.47 -13.80
N GLN A 632 17.43 -36.75 -14.19
CA GLN A 632 17.51 -37.86 -13.24
C GLN A 632 18.69 -37.67 -12.27
N CYS A 633 18.44 -37.83 -10.97
CA CYS A 633 19.47 -37.72 -9.95
C CYS A 633 20.49 -38.84 -10.08
N VAL A 634 21.77 -38.48 -10.22
CA VAL A 634 22.90 -39.41 -10.29
C VAL A 634 23.83 -39.12 -9.09
N PRO A 635 24.07 -40.10 -8.21
CA PRO A 635 24.95 -39.92 -7.06
C PRO A 635 26.35 -39.42 -7.48
N ASN A 636 26.86 -38.41 -6.76
CA ASN A 636 28.20 -37.83 -6.97
C ASN A 636 28.47 -37.23 -8.37
N LYS A 637 27.45 -36.99 -9.19
CA LYS A 637 27.64 -36.35 -10.50
C LYS A 637 28.07 -34.88 -10.32
N PRO A 638 29.26 -34.47 -10.81
CA PRO A 638 29.77 -33.10 -10.58
C PRO A 638 28.84 -31.99 -11.10
N SER A 639 28.18 -32.22 -12.24
CA SER A 639 27.24 -31.25 -12.84
C SER A 639 25.91 -31.11 -12.07
N GLN A 640 25.62 -32.02 -11.13
CA GLN A 640 24.45 -31.96 -10.25
C GLN A 640 24.80 -31.53 -8.83
N ARG A 641 26.05 -31.15 -8.56
CA ARG A 641 26.50 -30.68 -7.26
C ARG A 641 26.37 -29.16 -7.18
N TRP A 642 25.75 -28.66 -6.11
CA TRP A 642 25.55 -27.24 -5.89
C TRP A 642 26.03 -26.83 -4.50
N VAL A 643 26.48 -25.58 -4.39
CA VAL A 643 26.97 -24.99 -3.15
C VAL A 643 26.37 -23.60 -3.02
N PHE A 644 25.69 -23.36 -1.91
CA PHE A 644 25.29 -22.00 -1.50
C PHE A 644 26.48 -21.29 -0.86
N GLU A 645 26.58 -19.99 -1.07
CA GLU A 645 27.57 -19.13 -0.41
C GLU A 645 27.49 -19.23 1.13
N HIS A 646 26.27 -19.24 1.68
CA HIS A 646 26.02 -19.33 3.12
C HIS A 646 25.02 -20.43 3.47
N TYR A 647 25.29 -21.15 4.56
CA TYR A 647 24.39 -22.13 5.15
C TYR A 647 24.13 -21.79 6.61
N LEU A 648 22.87 -21.60 6.98
CA LEU A 648 22.46 -21.42 8.37
C LEU A 648 22.21 -22.78 8.98
N THR A 649 22.99 -23.14 10.00
CA THR A 649 22.69 -24.31 10.83
C THR A 649 21.41 -24.06 11.61
N SER A 650 20.54 -25.06 11.65
CA SER A 650 19.33 -25.08 12.51
C SER A 650 19.65 -24.80 13.96
#